data_AF-A0A930X957-F1
#
_entry.id   AF-A0A930X957-F1
#
_cell.length_a   1.000
_cell.length_b   1.000
_cell.length_c   1.000
_cell.angle_alpha   90.00
_cell.angle_beta   90.00
_cell.angle_gamma   90.00
#
_symmetry.space_group_name_H-M   'P 1'
#
loop_
_entity.id
_entity.type
_entity.pdbx_description
1 polymer ?
#
loop_
_entity_poly.entity_id
_entity_poly.type
_entity_poly.pdbx_seq_one_letter_code
_entity_poly.pdbx_strand_id
1 'polypeptide(L)'
;MKHKTIIHLALAASLLLGTSGCEDIFNQTDWIQPAPNPSTGSTATSAARQIRPASGAIDEDLRDVSGEFEVSFSSEQSEDVSLSFPLAAEYLPENLSVSDFQLERYDEASSRWIAEGFVSGWDPVTKEISFEVSNPIPAEFRTALIRLYKYRIRVYIFSNAVTVRNPDSPFRITYYPVSYGYKASVKQDADWDGSGLDDEPDIPNYIEDLDQALREAYTGLLAIQDSAGKQLFKALKTPIDVNVLDTGSDLGNSPLGGPANFSAKNMSNWQDMRQTAAHELVHVLQGQYYSLQGLFTGRANRWFIEASAQYFGDRALQLDAAGRNALYSDGSKNLENYLSVPVLASDPYSFYALGHFFDWASSETELTLIPDVLSQSSVRDSRALNSQLQKSPVFNSLGDAVHQYGRYLVTHPGADDRFGLNVKNAMRTYARKFLDKPVTNILNDNLYIPFRRELPALASNYLSVMATELTGDNLLVIAPTAQNDQIETLSYSNPSTSSADYPAKQALDRNTSLFSEDSLTLPHFGRDQANKGFEILLSNTSLTESANADFDLYVLRPPRILEVKAGSVRWDQSALADLPGDKIKGYSVYIGGTALKRNLPVETGQSDQTFLHPSIEVDSDVLVTLSDTLDHEWPEPLKEDVEIKLKQIAFNNFSGNSNPDLPKIVTRNAGGSITFETEVTGTANQNVKWQLAATGSGGISSLSRATPVMDADLSQVATVSQNGNQVTIQIQPSVKGIQFIWAVGTSLADPSVRSMFVIEIWAL
;
A
#
# COMPACT_ATOMS: atom_id res chain seq x y z
N MET A 1 -18.59 -25.14 -53.26
CA MET A 1 -19.32 -25.55 -52.04
C MET A 1 -18.49 -26.61 -51.33
N LYS A 2 -17.73 -26.20 -50.31
CA LYS A 2 -16.73 -27.01 -49.58
C LYS A 2 -16.97 -26.73 -48.08
N HIS A 3 -17.52 -27.67 -47.34
CA HIS A 3 -16.87 -28.68 -46.47
C HIS A 3 -16.59 -28.19 -45.03
N LYS A 4 -17.30 -28.86 -44.10
CA LYS A 4 -16.99 -29.02 -42.67
C LYS A 4 -15.72 -29.85 -42.48
N THR A 5 -14.90 -29.54 -41.46
CA THR A 5 -14.30 -30.45 -40.43
C THR A 5 -13.37 -29.63 -39.51
N ILE A 6 -13.54 -29.62 -38.18
CA ILE A 6 -13.06 -30.56 -37.14
C ILE A 6 -11.57 -30.36 -36.74
N ILE A 7 -11.39 -29.96 -35.46
CA ILE A 7 -10.36 -30.33 -34.45
C ILE A 7 -8.87 -30.04 -34.74
N HIS A 8 -8.21 -29.26 -33.86
CA HIS A 8 -7.13 -29.76 -32.98
C HIS A 8 -6.68 -28.75 -31.90
N LEU A 9 -6.83 -29.18 -30.65
CA LEU A 9 -6.10 -28.75 -29.46
C LEU A 9 -4.76 -29.51 -29.44
N ALA A 10 -3.61 -28.82 -29.30
CA ALA A 10 -2.32 -29.30 -28.74
C ALA A 10 -1.29 -28.16 -28.94
N LEU A 11 -0.81 -27.46 -27.91
CA LEU A 11 0.25 -27.85 -26.95
C LEU A 11 1.62 -28.12 -27.60
N ALA A 12 2.55 -27.16 -27.50
CA ALA A 12 4.01 -27.31 -27.44
C ALA A 12 4.58 -25.91 -27.11
N ALA A 13 5.00 -25.58 -25.89
CA ALA A 13 6.14 -26.07 -25.12
C ALA A 13 7.51 -25.47 -25.53
N SER A 14 8.11 -24.82 -24.53
CA SER A 14 9.54 -24.81 -24.14
C SER A 14 10.56 -23.87 -24.81
N LEU A 15 11.06 -22.98 -23.93
CA LEU A 15 12.47 -22.70 -23.56
C LEU A 15 13.48 -22.20 -24.59
N LEU A 16 14.13 -21.07 -24.25
CA LEU A 16 15.58 -20.90 -23.95
C LEU A 16 15.81 -19.40 -23.69
N LEU A 17 15.97 -18.96 -22.43
CA LEU A 17 17.23 -18.77 -21.71
C LEU A 17 18.31 -17.99 -22.46
N GLY A 18 18.59 -16.80 -21.92
CA GLY A 18 19.74 -15.94 -22.21
C GLY A 18 19.93 -14.96 -21.06
N THR A 19 20.34 -15.50 -19.91
CA THR A 19 21.02 -14.81 -18.79
C THR A 19 22.15 -13.90 -19.32
N SER A 20 22.35 -12.71 -18.78
CA SER A 20 23.37 -12.33 -17.77
C SER A 20 24.16 -11.14 -18.35
N GLY A 21 24.52 -10.09 -17.63
CA GLY A 21 24.38 -9.76 -16.22
C GLY A 21 25.12 -8.44 -15.93
N CYS A 22 24.97 -7.99 -14.68
CA CYS A 22 25.87 -7.16 -13.84
C CYS A 22 26.49 -5.88 -14.44
N GLU A 23 26.08 -4.71 -13.92
CA GLU A 23 26.73 -3.97 -12.81
C GLU A 23 27.98 -3.18 -13.23
N ASP A 24 27.93 -1.86 -13.01
CA ASP A 24 29.01 -1.01 -12.48
C ASP A 24 28.42 0.40 -12.31
N ILE A 25 28.02 0.81 -11.10
CA ILE A 25 28.81 1.48 -10.06
C ILE A 25 29.49 2.78 -10.53
N PHE A 26 29.09 3.86 -9.87
CA PHE A 26 29.66 5.21 -9.82
C PHE A 26 31.18 5.31 -10.04
N ASN A 27 31.62 6.21 -10.93
CA ASN A 27 32.65 7.19 -10.56
C ASN A 27 32.73 8.43 -11.49
N GLN A 28 33.35 9.45 -10.92
CA GLN A 28 33.37 10.88 -11.19
C GLN A 28 34.01 11.38 -12.51
N THR A 29 33.71 12.67 -12.76
CA THR A 29 34.53 13.75 -13.38
C THR A 29 34.56 13.98 -14.90
N ASP A 30 34.09 15.20 -15.23
CA ASP A 30 34.59 16.18 -16.21
C ASP A 30 34.14 16.25 -17.70
N TRP A 31 33.42 17.36 -17.97
CA TRP A 31 33.51 18.33 -19.08
C TRP A 31 33.47 17.90 -20.57
N ILE A 32 32.37 18.31 -21.22
CA ILE A 32 32.20 18.86 -22.59
C ILE A 32 32.72 18.03 -23.80
N GLN A 33 31.80 17.42 -24.56
CA GLN A 33 31.44 17.77 -25.96
C GLN A 33 30.37 16.80 -26.53
N PRO A 34 29.33 17.26 -27.25
CA PRO A 34 28.36 16.38 -27.91
C PRO A 34 28.76 16.10 -29.36
N ALA A 35 28.95 14.82 -29.72
CA ALA A 35 28.76 14.28 -31.07
C ALA A 35 28.92 12.73 -31.02
N PRO A 36 28.45 12.00 -32.04
CA PRO A 36 27.08 11.81 -32.51
C PRO A 36 26.61 10.36 -32.26
N ASN A 37 25.29 10.15 -32.18
CA ASN A 37 24.68 8.81 -32.09
C ASN A 37 25.13 7.88 -33.23
N PRO A 38 25.28 6.59 -32.91
CA PRO A 38 24.56 5.57 -33.66
C PRO A 38 23.71 4.68 -32.75
N SER A 39 22.49 4.47 -33.23
CA SER A 39 21.38 3.66 -32.74
C SER A 39 21.71 2.27 -32.19
N THR A 40 20.95 1.80 -31.19
CA THR A 40 19.83 0.85 -31.35
C THR A 40 19.25 0.44 -29.99
N GLY A 41 17.94 0.61 -29.80
CA GLY A 41 17.22 0.07 -28.63
C GLY A 41 15.96 0.84 -28.23
N SER A 42 14.88 0.74 -29.01
CA SER A 42 13.48 0.88 -28.58
C SER A 42 13.07 2.13 -27.77
N THR A 43 12.86 3.25 -28.46
CA THR A 43 11.81 4.23 -28.09
C THR A 43 11.07 4.60 -29.37
N ALA A 44 9.84 4.11 -29.51
CA ALA A 44 8.93 4.63 -30.52
C ALA A 44 8.53 6.04 -30.09
N THR A 45 9.29 7.06 -30.51
CA THR A 45 8.72 8.39 -30.70
C THR A 45 7.61 8.23 -31.71
N SER A 46 6.35 8.41 -31.30
CA SER A 46 5.18 8.43 -32.18
C SER A 46 5.43 9.44 -33.29
N ALA A 47 5.84 8.96 -34.47
CA ALA A 47 6.20 9.81 -35.60
C ALA A 47 4.93 10.49 -36.13
N ALA A 48 4.69 11.74 -35.74
CA ALA A 48 3.66 12.57 -36.34
C ALA A 48 4.00 12.75 -37.84
N ARG A 49 3.11 12.30 -38.72
CA ARG A 49 3.28 12.45 -40.16
C ARG A 49 2.40 13.60 -40.65
N GLN A 50 3.01 14.65 -41.18
CA GLN A 50 2.24 15.72 -41.81
C GLN A 50 1.51 15.18 -43.05
N ILE A 51 0.20 15.39 -43.09
CA ILE A 51 -0.68 14.98 -44.20
C ILE A 51 -1.22 16.17 -44.98
N ARG A 52 -1.21 17.37 -44.40
CA ARG A 52 -1.51 18.64 -45.09
C ARG A 52 -0.63 19.77 -44.56
N PRO A 53 -0.13 20.67 -45.44
CA PRO A 53 0.63 21.84 -45.00
C PRO A 53 -0.28 22.85 -44.30
N ALA A 54 0.33 23.76 -43.52
CA ALA A 54 -0.37 24.89 -42.92
C ALA A 54 -1.02 25.76 -44.00
N SER A 55 -2.27 26.17 -43.77
CA SER A 55 -3.04 26.97 -44.70
C SER A 55 -3.06 28.46 -44.38
N GLY A 56 -2.74 28.85 -43.14
CA GLY A 56 -2.94 30.21 -42.65
C GLY A 56 -4.41 30.63 -42.55
N ALA A 57 -5.35 29.71 -42.78
CA ALA A 57 -6.78 29.99 -42.76
C ALA A 57 -7.22 30.41 -41.36
N ILE A 58 -8.09 31.43 -41.31
CA ILE A 58 -8.68 31.94 -40.07
C ILE A 58 -10.14 31.49 -40.03
N ASP A 59 -10.53 30.88 -38.92
CA ASP A 59 -11.91 30.48 -38.62
C ASP A 59 -12.11 30.61 -37.11
N GLU A 60 -13.20 31.26 -36.70
CA GLU A 60 -13.50 31.63 -35.29
C GLU A 60 -12.31 32.27 -34.54
N ASP A 61 -11.54 33.12 -35.23
CA ASP A 61 -10.37 33.84 -34.68
C ASP A 61 -9.14 32.96 -34.34
N LEU A 62 -9.14 31.74 -34.84
CA LEU A 62 -8.00 30.83 -34.78
C LEU A 62 -7.32 30.76 -36.16
N ARG A 63 -6.00 30.92 -36.21
CA ARG A 63 -5.22 30.76 -37.45
C ARG A 63 -4.56 29.39 -37.49
N ASP A 64 -4.72 28.65 -38.58
CA ASP A 64 -3.97 27.40 -38.82
C ASP A 64 -2.48 27.68 -39.09
N VAL A 65 -1.60 27.15 -38.24
CA VAL A 65 -0.15 27.40 -38.29
C VAL A 65 0.69 26.13 -38.50
N SER A 66 0.10 24.94 -38.43
CA SER A 66 0.83 23.67 -38.60
C SER A 66 0.37 22.85 -39.80
N GLY A 67 -0.89 23.00 -40.21
CA GLY A 67 -1.56 22.04 -41.08
C GLY A 67 -1.97 20.78 -40.30
N GLU A 68 -2.32 19.72 -41.02
CA GLU A 68 -2.84 18.48 -40.43
C GLU A 68 -1.76 17.40 -40.37
N PHE A 69 -1.74 16.65 -39.26
CA PHE A 69 -0.84 15.54 -38.97
C PHE A 69 -1.62 14.29 -38.62
N GLU A 70 -1.07 13.11 -38.95
CA GLU A 70 -1.53 11.82 -38.43
C GLU A 70 -0.54 11.31 -37.38
N VAL A 71 -1.08 10.90 -36.24
CA VAL A 71 -0.33 10.38 -35.09
C VAL A 71 -0.88 9.00 -34.73
N SER A 72 0.03 8.05 -34.51
CA SER A 72 -0.30 6.67 -34.16
C SER A 72 -0.29 6.47 -32.65
N PHE A 73 -1.36 5.87 -32.12
CA PHE A 73 -1.49 5.45 -30.73
C PHE A 73 -1.67 3.93 -30.65
N SER A 74 -1.11 3.31 -29.61
CA SER A 74 -1.29 1.89 -29.29
C SER A 74 -2.16 1.74 -28.05
N SER A 75 -3.06 0.76 -28.00
CA SER A 75 -3.85 0.45 -26.79
C SER A 75 -2.99 -0.07 -25.63
N GLU A 76 -1.74 -0.49 -25.90
CA GLU A 76 -0.78 -0.90 -24.87
C GLU A 76 -0.07 0.28 -24.21
N GLN A 77 -0.24 1.49 -24.75
CA GLN A 77 0.35 2.70 -24.22
C GLN A 77 -0.55 3.28 -23.11
N SER A 78 -0.13 3.14 -21.86
CA SER A 78 -0.89 3.61 -20.69
C SER A 78 -0.54 5.05 -20.25
N GLU A 79 0.50 5.65 -20.82
CA GLU A 79 1.02 6.96 -20.40
C GLU A 79 0.71 8.07 -21.42
N ASP A 80 0.61 9.31 -20.93
CA ASP A 80 0.55 10.51 -21.75
C ASP A 80 1.77 10.63 -22.68
N VAL A 81 1.50 11.09 -23.91
CA VAL A 81 2.47 11.16 -25.00
C VAL A 81 2.84 12.61 -25.26
N SER A 82 4.14 12.90 -25.33
CA SER A 82 4.59 14.20 -25.83
C SER A 82 4.63 14.17 -27.35
N LEU A 83 3.85 15.04 -27.98
CA LEU A 83 3.79 15.23 -29.42
C LEU A 83 4.41 16.58 -29.80
N SER A 84 5.46 16.54 -30.62
CA SER A 84 6.09 17.74 -31.17
C SER A 84 5.64 17.98 -32.61
N PHE A 85 5.36 19.24 -32.94
CA PHE A 85 4.90 19.63 -34.27
C PHE A 85 5.68 20.84 -34.80
N PRO A 86 6.18 20.80 -36.05
CA PRO A 86 6.76 21.96 -36.70
C PRO A 86 5.66 22.95 -37.12
N LEU A 87 5.97 24.24 -37.01
CA LEU A 87 5.07 25.34 -37.36
C LEU A 87 5.57 26.12 -38.59
N ALA A 88 4.62 26.60 -39.39
CA ALA A 88 4.88 27.44 -40.56
C ALA A 88 5.13 28.90 -40.13
N ALA A 89 6.38 29.35 -40.24
CA ALA A 89 6.84 30.64 -39.74
C ALA A 89 6.09 31.83 -40.34
N GLU A 90 5.67 31.75 -41.60
CA GLU A 90 4.94 32.81 -42.30
C GLU A 90 3.53 33.08 -41.74
N TYR A 91 2.96 32.15 -40.98
CA TYR A 91 1.63 32.28 -40.39
C TYR A 91 1.64 32.63 -38.90
N LEU A 92 2.81 32.55 -38.24
CA LEU A 92 2.96 32.89 -36.83
C LEU A 92 2.80 34.41 -36.59
N PRO A 93 1.99 34.82 -35.60
CA PRO A 93 1.95 36.21 -35.14
C PRO A 93 3.33 36.70 -34.63
N GLU A 94 3.59 38.00 -34.74
CA GLU A 94 4.84 38.61 -34.24
C GLU A 94 4.98 38.56 -32.72
N ASN A 95 3.86 38.72 -32.00
CA ASN A 95 3.82 38.72 -30.53
C ASN A 95 3.10 37.47 -30.03
N LEU A 96 3.79 36.34 -30.06
CA LEU A 96 3.24 35.04 -29.73
C LEU A 96 3.56 34.66 -28.28
N SER A 97 2.52 34.39 -27.50
CA SER A 97 2.61 33.74 -26.19
C SER A 97 2.42 32.22 -26.34
N VAL A 98 3.01 31.46 -25.42
CA VAL A 98 2.86 29.99 -25.37
C VAL A 98 1.39 29.59 -25.14
N SER A 99 0.62 30.44 -24.46
CA SER A 99 -0.82 30.26 -24.23
C SER A 99 -1.69 30.39 -25.48
N ASP A 100 -1.16 30.97 -26.56
CA ASP A 100 -1.98 31.29 -27.73
C ASP A 100 -2.19 30.06 -28.61
N PHE A 101 -1.44 28.98 -28.35
CA PHE A 101 -1.49 27.75 -29.13
C PHE A 101 -2.60 26.83 -28.65
N GLN A 102 -3.39 26.35 -29.60
CA GLN A 102 -4.42 25.34 -29.42
C GLN A 102 -4.08 24.11 -30.25
N LEU A 103 -3.84 22.97 -29.59
CA LEU A 103 -3.86 21.68 -30.26
C LEU A 103 -5.32 21.22 -30.39
N GLU A 104 -5.67 20.73 -31.58
CA GLU A 104 -6.98 20.15 -31.85
C GLU A 104 -6.83 18.74 -32.45
N ARG A 105 -7.64 17.81 -31.96
CA ARG A 105 -7.82 16.48 -32.55
C ARG A 105 -9.10 16.42 -33.37
N TYR A 106 -9.07 15.71 -34.48
CA TYR A 106 -10.27 15.43 -35.26
C TYR A 106 -11.04 14.26 -34.63
N ASP A 107 -12.25 14.51 -34.16
CA ASP A 107 -13.18 13.48 -33.72
C ASP A 107 -14.03 13.01 -34.91
N GLU A 108 -13.83 11.76 -35.32
CA GLU A 108 -14.56 11.14 -36.43
C GLU A 108 -16.06 10.99 -36.13
N ALA A 109 -16.44 10.79 -34.87
CA ALA A 109 -17.82 10.55 -34.48
C ALA A 109 -18.69 11.81 -34.64
N SER A 110 -18.19 12.96 -34.13
CA SER A 110 -18.86 14.25 -34.29
C SER A 110 -18.52 14.97 -35.61
N SER A 111 -17.52 14.49 -36.35
CA SER A 111 -16.96 15.18 -37.52
C SER A 111 -16.50 16.61 -37.21
N ARG A 112 -15.92 16.82 -36.02
CA ARG A 112 -15.46 18.12 -35.53
C ARG A 112 -14.04 18.04 -35.02
N TRP A 113 -13.33 19.16 -35.12
CA TRP A 113 -12.10 19.40 -34.37
C TRP A 113 -12.44 19.78 -32.94
N ILE A 114 -11.81 19.12 -31.98
CA ILE A 114 -11.94 19.33 -30.54
C ILE A 114 -10.58 19.72 -29.96
N ALA A 115 -10.58 20.72 -29.08
CA ALA A 115 -9.41 21.13 -28.32
C ALA A 115 -8.92 19.98 -27.42
N GLU A 116 -7.61 19.76 -27.35
CA GLU A 116 -7.00 18.68 -26.56
C GLU A 116 -5.54 19.00 -26.23
N GLY A 117 -5.05 18.48 -25.11
CA GLY A 117 -3.64 18.50 -24.75
C GLY A 117 -3.15 19.77 -24.07
N PHE A 118 -1.99 19.66 -23.43
CA PHE A 118 -1.34 20.73 -22.66
C PHE A 118 -0.01 21.08 -23.29
N VAL A 119 0.30 22.37 -23.44
CA VAL A 119 1.58 22.80 -23.99
C VAL A 119 2.71 22.39 -23.05
N SER A 120 3.63 21.55 -23.55
CA SER A 120 4.76 21.02 -22.77
C SER A 120 6.11 21.64 -23.16
N GLY A 121 6.18 22.34 -24.28
CA GLY A 121 7.37 23.06 -24.69
C GLY A 121 7.17 23.89 -25.95
N TRP A 122 7.91 24.99 -26.06
CA TRP A 122 7.95 25.84 -27.26
C TRP A 122 9.40 26.19 -27.57
N ASP A 123 9.87 25.80 -28.76
CA ASP A 123 11.18 26.19 -29.26
C ASP A 123 11.02 27.27 -30.35
N PRO A 124 11.26 28.55 -30.01
CA PRO A 124 11.14 29.65 -30.98
C PRO A 124 12.24 29.65 -32.04
N VAL A 125 13.32 28.88 -31.87
CA VAL A 125 14.42 28.77 -32.84
C VAL A 125 14.06 27.73 -33.90
N THR A 126 13.64 26.54 -33.50
CA THR A 126 13.23 25.47 -34.42
C THR A 126 11.78 25.60 -34.89
N LYS A 127 11.01 26.51 -34.28
CA LYS A 127 9.56 26.69 -34.54
C LYS A 127 8.78 25.41 -34.30
N GLU A 128 9.17 24.69 -33.25
CA GLU A 128 8.52 23.46 -32.83
C GLU A 128 7.77 23.69 -31.53
N ILE A 129 6.53 23.21 -31.46
CA ILE A 129 5.75 23.21 -30.24
C ILE A 129 5.39 21.79 -29.85
N SER A 130 5.46 21.53 -28.55
CA SER A 130 5.20 20.24 -27.96
C SER A 130 3.96 20.29 -27.09
N PHE A 131 3.15 19.25 -27.16
CA PHE A 131 1.97 19.04 -26.33
C PHE A 131 2.02 17.68 -25.64
N GLU A 132 1.60 17.61 -24.38
CA GLU A 132 1.25 16.34 -23.73
C GLU A 132 -0.21 16.01 -24.02
N VAL A 133 -0.46 14.80 -24.52
CA VAL A 133 -1.81 14.28 -24.82
C VAL A 133 -2.01 12.89 -24.23
N SER A 134 -3.21 12.64 -23.70
CA SER A 134 -3.61 11.32 -23.25
C SER A 134 -3.90 10.40 -24.44
N ASN A 135 -3.77 9.08 -24.21
CA ASN A 135 -4.09 8.10 -25.24
C ASN A 135 -5.60 8.12 -25.55
N PRO A 136 -6.03 8.49 -26.76
CA PRO A 136 -7.45 8.58 -27.10
C PRO A 136 -8.10 7.21 -27.34
N ILE A 137 -7.35 6.10 -27.26
CA ILE A 137 -7.91 4.74 -27.34
C ILE A 137 -8.52 4.37 -25.99
N PRO A 138 -9.82 4.00 -25.92
CA PRO A 138 -10.44 3.60 -24.66
C PRO A 138 -9.72 2.42 -24.00
N ALA A 139 -9.50 2.51 -22.68
CA ALA A 139 -8.79 1.49 -21.88
C ALA A 139 -9.43 0.09 -21.90
N GLU A 140 -10.68 -0.03 -22.35
CA GLU A 140 -11.43 -1.28 -22.43
C GLU A 140 -11.06 -2.18 -23.62
N PHE A 141 -10.23 -1.71 -24.55
CA PHE A 141 -9.73 -2.52 -25.67
C PHE A 141 -8.63 -3.49 -25.21
N ARG A 142 -8.98 -4.76 -24.95
CA ARG A 142 -8.07 -5.84 -24.50
C ARG A 142 -7.14 -6.44 -25.57
N THR A 143 -7.14 -5.92 -26.78
CA THR A 143 -6.29 -6.39 -27.89
C THR A 143 -5.38 -5.27 -28.35
N ALA A 144 -4.10 -5.56 -28.60
CA ALA A 144 -3.13 -4.63 -29.17
C ALA A 144 -3.70 -3.96 -30.44
N LEU A 145 -4.22 -2.74 -30.27
CA LEU A 145 -4.85 -1.95 -31.31
C LEU A 145 -3.98 -0.74 -31.57
N ILE A 146 -3.57 -0.56 -32.82
CA ILE A 146 -2.93 0.66 -33.27
C ILE A 146 -3.96 1.47 -34.05
N ARG A 147 -4.21 2.72 -33.65
CA ARG A 147 -5.12 3.64 -34.34
C ARG A 147 -4.43 4.96 -34.65
N LEU A 148 -4.74 5.50 -35.83
CA LEU A 148 -4.28 6.81 -36.28
C LEU A 148 -5.32 7.86 -35.93
N TYR A 149 -4.86 8.99 -35.40
CA TYR A 149 -5.66 10.17 -35.10
C TYR A 149 -5.09 11.39 -35.80
N LYS A 150 -5.96 12.30 -36.23
CA LYS A 150 -5.56 13.53 -36.90
C LYS A 150 -5.46 14.68 -35.91
N TYR A 151 -4.38 15.43 -36.00
CA TYR A 151 -4.10 16.60 -35.17
C TYR A 151 -3.77 17.81 -36.03
N ARG A 152 -4.04 19.00 -35.49
CA ARG A 152 -3.55 20.28 -36.02
C ARG A 152 -3.34 21.28 -34.89
N ILE A 153 -2.52 22.30 -35.14
CA ILE A 153 -2.28 23.39 -34.20
C ILE A 153 -2.75 24.70 -34.83
N ARG A 154 -3.50 25.44 -34.02
CA ARG A 154 -3.97 26.77 -34.36
C ARG A 154 -3.50 27.76 -33.31
N VAL A 155 -3.48 29.03 -33.68
CA VAL A 155 -3.11 30.13 -32.78
C VAL A 155 -4.27 31.11 -32.67
N TYR A 156 -4.65 31.46 -31.45
CA TYR A 156 -5.61 32.54 -31.19
C TYR A 156 -4.97 33.87 -31.61
N ILE A 157 -5.65 34.63 -32.49
CA ILE A 157 -5.19 35.96 -32.91
C ILE A 157 -5.89 37.10 -32.16
N PHE A 158 -6.88 36.77 -31.32
CA PHE A 158 -7.61 37.68 -30.43
C PHE A 158 -8.17 38.94 -31.11
N SER A 159 -8.50 38.87 -32.41
CA SER A 159 -8.97 40.03 -33.18
C SER A 159 -10.42 40.42 -32.85
N ASN A 160 -11.21 39.46 -32.35
CA ASN A 160 -12.61 39.65 -31.97
C ASN A 160 -12.86 39.43 -30.47
N ALA A 161 -11.79 39.31 -29.67
CA ALA A 161 -11.91 39.17 -28.22
C ALA A 161 -12.17 40.52 -27.56
N VAL A 162 -12.91 40.49 -26.45
CA VAL A 162 -13.10 41.62 -25.55
C VAL A 162 -12.17 41.44 -24.36
N THR A 163 -11.48 42.50 -24.00
CA THR A 163 -10.63 42.54 -22.81
C THR A 163 -11.24 43.48 -21.79
N VAL A 164 -11.62 42.95 -20.64
CA VAL A 164 -12.09 43.73 -19.50
C VAL A 164 -11.00 43.81 -18.43
N ARG A 165 -11.02 44.92 -17.70
CA ARG A 165 -10.18 45.13 -16.54
C ARG A 165 -10.95 45.98 -15.55
N ASN A 166 -11.44 45.37 -14.49
CA ASN A 166 -11.98 46.10 -13.36
C ASN A 166 -10.84 46.94 -12.73
N PRO A 167 -11.01 48.26 -12.52
CA PRO A 167 -9.98 49.12 -11.93
C PRO A 167 -9.41 48.62 -10.60
N ASP A 168 -10.22 47.92 -9.80
CA ASP A 168 -9.86 47.38 -8.49
C ASP A 168 -9.32 45.95 -8.56
N SER A 169 -9.18 45.39 -9.77
CA SER A 169 -8.66 44.05 -10.02
C SER A 169 -7.23 44.08 -10.61
N PRO A 170 -6.32 43.21 -10.13
CA PRO A 170 -5.03 43.02 -10.78
C PRO A 170 -5.15 42.25 -12.10
N PHE A 171 -6.32 41.66 -12.41
CA PHE A 171 -6.52 40.80 -13.56
C PHE A 171 -6.98 41.58 -14.80
N ARG A 172 -6.54 41.09 -15.95
CA ARG A 172 -7.02 41.51 -17.27
C ARG A 172 -7.57 40.28 -17.96
N ILE A 173 -8.89 40.23 -18.10
CA ILE A 173 -9.60 39.05 -18.60
C ILE A 173 -9.96 39.27 -20.07
N THR A 174 -9.47 38.38 -20.93
CA THR A 174 -9.76 38.36 -22.36
C THR A 174 -10.69 37.20 -22.68
N TYR A 175 -11.83 37.49 -23.30
CA TYR A 175 -12.87 36.51 -23.60
C TYR A 175 -13.58 36.83 -24.92
N TYR A 176 -14.31 35.85 -25.46
CA TYR A 176 -15.19 36.06 -26.60
C TYR A 176 -16.64 36.23 -26.13
N PRO A 177 -17.30 37.38 -26.40
CA PRO A 177 -18.71 37.57 -26.13
C PRO A 177 -19.62 36.49 -26.75
N VAL A 178 -20.72 36.20 -26.07
CA VAL A 178 -21.77 35.27 -26.56
C VAL A 178 -22.25 35.64 -27.96
N SER A 179 -22.38 36.94 -28.25
CA SER A 179 -22.92 37.46 -29.51
C SER A 179 -22.13 37.04 -30.74
N TYR A 180 -20.86 36.66 -30.60
CA TYR A 180 -20.04 36.15 -31.70
C TYR A 180 -20.33 34.69 -32.05
N GLY A 181 -20.91 33.92 -31.12
CA GLY A 181 -21.29 32.53 -31.36
C GLY A 181 -20.13 31.57 -31.64
N TYR A 182 -18.90 31.94 -31.25
CA TYR A 182 -17.72 31.09 -31.42
C TYR A 182 -17.73 29.94 -30.43
N LYS A 183 -16.98 28.87 -30.72
CA LYS A 183 -16.78 27.78 -29.75
C LYS A 183 -16.20 28.30 -28.43
N ALA A 184 -15.25 29.23 -28.52
CA ALA A 184 -14.63 29.90 -27.37
C ALA A 184 -15.49 31.03 -26.75
N SER A 185 -16.70 31.30 -27.26
CA SER A 185 -17.59 32.29 -26.64
C SER A 185 -18.04 31.83 -25.26
N VAL A 186 -18.10 32.75 -24.30
CA VAL A 186 -18.58 32.46 -22.93
C VAL A 186 -20.05 32.01 -22.91
N LYS A 187 -20.52 31.53 -21.75
CA LYS A 187 -21.94 31.17 -21.55
C LYS A 187 -22.83 32.42 -21.53
N GLN A 188 -24.11 32.22 -21.84
CA GLN A 188 -25.15 33.22 -21.54
C GLN A 188 -25.39 33.25 -20.04
N ASP A 189 -25.78 34.40 -19.50
CA ASP A 189 -26.05 34.54 -18.07
C ASP A 189 -27.18 33.60 -17.61
N ALA A 190 -28.17 33.34 -18.46
CA ALA A 190 -29.25 32.39 -18.18
C ALA A 190 -28.77 30.93 -18.08
N ASP A 191 -27.59 30.61 -18.65
CA ASP A 191 -26.97 29.28 -18.61
C ASP A 191 -25.86 29.19 -17.54
N TRP A 192 -25.67 30.24 -16.74
CA TRP A 192 -24.65 30.35 -15.71
C TRP A 192 -25.25 30.35 -14.30
N ASP A 193 -24.86 29.37 -13.48
CA ASP A 193 -25.24 29.28 -12.07
C ASP A 193 -24.18 29.99 -11.21
N GLY A 194 -24.25 31.33 -11.23
CA GLY A 194 -23.23 32.22 -10.68
C GLY A 194 -23.37 32.59 -9.20
N SER A 195 -22.46 33.45 -8.72
CA SER A 195 -22.44 33.97 -7.34
C SER A 195 -23.61 34.91 -7.05
N GLY A 196 -24.17 35.54 -8.09
CA GLY A 196 -25.23 36.54 -8.03
C GLY A 196 -24.75 37.99 -7.95
N LEU A 197 -23.51 38.30 -8.37
CA LEU A 197 -22.96 39.67 -8.41
C LEU A 197 -23.74 40.61 -9.33
N ASP A 198 -24.02 40.26 -10.59
CA ASP A 198 -24.86 41.02 -11.56
C ASP A 198 -24.69 42.56 -11.47
N ASP A 199 -23.44 43.00 -11.37
CA ASP A 199 -23.08 44.38 -11.02
C ASP A 199 -22.92 45.27 -12.28
N GLU A 200 -22.45 44.70 -13.39
CA GLU A 200 -22.23 45.40 -14.67
C GLU A 200 -23.02 44.76 -15.84
N PRO A 201 -24.14 45.37 -16.29
CA PRO A 201 -25.03 44.75 -17.29
C PRO A 201 -24.41 44.54 -18.68
N ASP A 202 -23.23 45.10 -18.95
CA ASP A 202 -22.49 44.94 -20.21
C ASP A 202 -21.39 43.87 -20.13
N ILE A 203 -21.11 43.32 -18.93
CA ILE A 203 -20.16 42.24 -18.70
C ILE A 203 -20.95 40.97 -18.34
N PRO A 204 -20.71 39.83 -19.00
CA PRO A 204 -21.37 38.58 -18.62
C PRO A 204 -21.08 38.22 -17.15
N ASN A 205 -22.07 37.71 -16.42
CA ASN A 205 -21.94 37.31 -15.01
C ASN A 205 -20.82 36.27 -14.82
N TYR A 206 -20.61 35.42 -15.83
CA TYR A 206 -19.49 34.48 -15.87
C TYR A 206 -18.12 35.16 -15.68
N ILE A 207 -17.93 36.33 -16.30
CA ILE A 207 -16.66 37.07 -16.27
C ILE A 207 -16.50 37.86 -14.97
N GLU A 208 -17.59 38.41 -14.43
CA GLU A 208 -17.59 39.05 -13.11
C GLU A 208 -17.22 38.07 -12.00
N ASP A 209 -17.87 36.90 -12.01
CA ASP A 209 -17.59 35.82 -11.08
C ASP A 209 -16.14 35.34 -11.22
N LEU A 210 -15.63 35.20 -12.45
CA LEU A 210 -14.24 34.78 -12.65
C LEU A 210 -13.25 35.78 -12.03
N ASP A 211 -13.49 37.08 -12.19
CA ASP A 211 -12.69 38.12 -11.54
C ASP A 211 -12.74 38.02 -10.01
N GLN A 212 -13.94 37.81 -9.44
CA GLN A 212 -14.11 37.62 -8.00
C GLN A 212 -13.35 36.39 -7.49
N ALA A 213 -13.54 35.24 -8.15
CA ALA A 213 -12.89 33.98 -7.80
C ALA A 213 -11.36 34.10 -7.84
N LEU A 214 -10.83 34.74 -8.88
CA LEU A 214 -9.40 35.01 -9.02
C LEU A 214 -8.86 35.94 -7.92
N ARG A 215 -9.59 37.00 -7.56
CA ARG A 215 -9.18 37.91 -6.46
C ARG A 215 -9.16 37.22 -5.11
N GLU A 216 -10.17 36.39 -4.83
CA GLU A 216 -10.22 35.57 -3.63
C GLU A 216 -9.02 34.61 -3.56
N ALA A 217 -8.83 33.81 -4.60
CA ALA A 217 -7.71 32.88 -4.71
C ALA A 217 -6.36 33.58 -4.57
N TYR A 218 -6.14 34.68 -5.29
CA TYR A 218 -4.87 35.41 -5.27
C TYR A 218 -4.52 35.94 -3.88
N THR A 219 -5.51 36.48 -3.17
CA THR A 219 -5.33 36.97 -1.80
C THR A 219 -4.94 35.84 -0.87
N GLY A 220 -5.63 34.70 -0.95
CA GLY A 220 -5.32 33.50 -0.17
C GLY A 220 -3.92 32.96 -0.47
N LEU A 221 -3.54 32.87 -1.75
CA LEU A 221 -2.24 32.36 -2.18
C LEU A 221 -1.06 33.24 -1.71
N LEU A 222 -1.20 34.57 -1.75
CA LEU A 222 -0.16 35.49 -1.26
C LEU A 222 -0.01 35.49 0.28
N ALA A 223 -0.98 34.92 1.01
CA ALA A 223 -0.91 34.76 2.46
C ALA A 223 -0.13 33.51 2.89
N ILE A 224 0.17 32.59 1.96
CA ILE A 224 0.87 31.34 2.25
C ILE A 224 2.35 31.63 2.56
N GLN A 225 2.84 31.04 3.66
CA GLN A 225 4.20 31.22 4.14
C GLN A 225 4.96 29.89 4.23
N ASP A 226 6.27 29.97 4.12
CA ASP A 226 7.20 28.88 4.44
C ASP A 226 7.48 28.79 5.97
N SER A 227 8.24 27.79 6.40
CA SER A 227 8.60 27.62 7.83
C SER A 227 9.44 28.77 8.39
N ALA A 228 10.07 29.57 7.53
CA ALA A 228 10.79 30.78 7.92
C ALA A 228 9.87 32.00 8.07
N GLY A 229 8.55 31.85 7.88
CA GLY A 229 7.57 32.93 7.93
C GLY A 229 7.63 33.88 6.73
N LYS A 230 8.33 33.49 5.67
CA LYS A 230 8.43 34.26 4.44
C LYS A 230 7.29 33.88 3.52
N GLN A 231 6.70 34.86 2.84
CA GLN A 231 5.73 34.59 1.78
C GLN A 231 6.32 33.64 0.75
N LEU A 232 5.62 32.53 0.52
CA LEU A 232 5.96 31.57 -0.51
C LEU A 232 5.84 32.30 -1.86
N PHE A 233 4.61 32.62 -2.25
CA PHE A 233 4.36 33.30 -3.51
C PHE A 233 4.57 34.82 -3.41
N LYS A 234 5.29 35.37 -4.39
CA LYS A 234 5.41 36.83 -4.54
C LYS A 234 4.27 37.34 -5.42
N ALA A 235 3.89 38.60 -5.18
CA ALA A 235 2.96 39.29 -6.07
C ALA A 235 3.49 39.28 -7.52
N LEU A 236 2.64 38.81 -8.43
CA LEU A 236 2.85 38.85 -9.87
C LEU A 236 2.83 40.29 -10.40
N LYS A 237 3.48 40.50 -11.54
CA LYS A 237 3.41 41.78 -12.26
C LYS A 237 1.98 42.00 -12.78
N THR A 238 1.44 43.19 -12.55
CA THR A 238 0.10 43.56 -13.02
C THR A 238 0.13 44.35 -14.34
N PRO A 239 -0.89 44.21 -15.20
CA PRO A 239 -2.02 43.28 -15.05
C PRO A 239 -1.60 41.81 -15.21
N ILE A 240 -2.26 40.91 -14.49
CA ILE A 240 -2.12 39.46 -14.64
C ILE A 240 -3.09 39.04 -15.75
N ASP A 241 -2.56 38.38 -16.77
CA ASP A 241 -3.33 38.01 -17.95
C ASP A 241 -4.12 36.72 -17.72
N VAL A 242 -5.40 36.79 -18.09
CA VAL A 242 -6.37 35.70 -17.97
C VAL A 242 -7.10 35.55 -19.30
N ASN A 243 -7.19 34.33 -19.81
CA ASN A 243 -7.91 34.02 -21.03
C ASN A 243 -9.07 33.06 -20.76
N VAL A 244 -10.21 33.30 -21.41
CA VAL A 244 -11.36 32.40 -21.43
C VAL A 244 -11.50 31.83 -22.83
N LEU A 245 -11.19 30.54 -22.99
CA LEU A 245 -10.95 29.87 -24.27
C LEU A 245 -11.66 28.51 -24.35
N ASP A 246 -11.61 27.84 -25.51
CA ASP A 246 -12.03 26.44 -25.63
C ASP A 246 -10.92 25.52 -25.10
N THR A 247 -11.10 24.99 -23.89
CA THR A 247 -10.17 24.07 -23.21
C THR A 247 -10.49 22.59 -23.43
N GLY A 248 -11.34 22.26 -24.41
CA GLY A 248 -11.72 20.87 -24.66
C GLY A 248 -12.66 20.34 -23.59
N SER A 249 -12.23 19.36 -22.78
CA SER A 249 -12.99 18.82 -21.64
C SER A 249 -12.62 19.44 -20.30
N ASP A 250 -11.50 20.16 -20.24
CA ASP A 250 -10.95 20.65 -18.98
C ASP A 250 -11.65 21.93 -18.52
N LEU A 251 -11.60 22.21 -17.22
CA LEU A 251 -12.13 23.45 -16.64
C LEU A 251 -11.13 24.62 -16.75
N GLY A 252 -9.84 24.30 -16.79
CA GLY A 252 -8.71 25.21 -16.97
C GLY A 252 -7.47 24.44 -17.45
N ASN A 253 -6.47 25.16 -17.98
CA ASN A 253 -5.24 24.55 -18.53
C ASN A 253 -4.05 25.53 -18.58
N SER A 254 -3.76 26.19 -17.47
CA SER A 254 -2.78 27.28 -17.42
C SER A 254 -1.34 26.76 -17.51
N PRO A 255 -0.50 27.32 -18.39
CA PRO A 255 0.93 27.02 -18.36
C PRO A 255 1.59 27.60 -17.10
N LEU A 256 2.71 26.99 -16.70
CA LEU A 256 3.53 27.50 -15.59
C LEU A 256 4.02 28.92 -15.87
N GLY A 257 3.71 29.86 -14.97
CA GLY A 257 4.02 31.29 -15.16
C GLY A 257 2.95 32.10 -15.89
N GLY A 258 1.87 31.44 -16.34
CA GLY A 258 0.70 32.06 -16.95
C GLY A 258 0.85 32.38 -18.44
N PRO A 259 -0.18 32.99 -19.05
CA PRO A 259 -1.43 33.47 -18.44
C PRO A 259 -2.32 32.36 -17.85
N ALA A 260 -3.26 32.74 -16.98
CA ALA A 260 -4.26 31.79 -16.48
C ALA A 260 -5.32 31.52 -17.55
N ASN A 261 -5.67 30.27 -17.79
CA ASN A 261 -6.62 29.87 -18.83
C ASN A 261 -7.82 29.13 -18.24
N PHE A 262 -9.03 29.54 -18.63
CA PHE A 262 -10.29 28.98 -18.17
C PHE A 262 -11.17 28.55 -19.33
N SER A 263 -11.95 27.49 -19.11
CA SER A 263 -12.94 27.03 -20.08
C SER A 263 -14.01 28.09 -20.31
N ALA A 264 -14.38 28.32 -21.57
CA ALA A 264 -15.56 29.12 -21.89
C ALA A 264 -16.89 28.36 -21.70
N LYS A 265 -16.85 27.02 -21.59
CA LYS A 265 -18.04 26.16 -21.72
C LYS A 265 -18.24 25.10 -20.63
N ASN A 266 -17.18 24.48 -20.12
CA ASN A 266 -17.31 23.30 -19.25
C ASN A 266 -17.60 23.64 -17.80
N MET A 267 -17.25 24.85 -17.38
CA MET A 267 -17.48 25.33 -16.02
C MET A 267 -18.97 25.53 -15.78
N SER A 268 -19.55 24.83 -14.81
CA SER A 268 -21.02 24.72 -14.71
C SER A 268 -21.62 25.63 -13.64
N ASN A 269 -20.87 25.92 -12.58
CA ASN A 269 -21.36 26.71 -11.46
C ASN A 269 -20.23 27.51 -10.77
N TRP A 270 -20.63 28.42 -9.89
CA TRP A 270 -19.75 29.26 -9.07
C TRP A 270 -18.66 28.48 -8.31
N GLN A 271 -18.99 27.32 -7.73
CA GLN A 271 -18.03 26.55 -6.93
C GLN A 271 -16.95 25.91 -7.81
N ASP A 272 -17.31 25.38 -8.98
CA ASP A 272 -16.35 24.88 -9.98
C ASP A 272 -15.36 26.00 -10.36
N MET A 273 -15.87 27.23 -10.54
CA MET A 273 -15.07 28.39 -10.92
C MET A 273 -14.11 28.80 -9.82
N ARG A 274 -14.56 28.88 -8.56
CA ARG A 274 -13.68 29.19 -7.42
C ARG A 274 -12.54 28.19 -7.30
N GLN A 275 -12.85 26.90 -7.34
CA GLN A 275 -11.84 25.84 -7.23
C GLN A 275 -10.87 25.85 -8.41
N THR A 276 -11.38 25.98 -9.64
CA THR A 276 -10.54 26.07 -10.83
C THR A 276 -9.67 27.32 -10.79
N ALA A 277 -10.20 28.48 -10.39
CA ALA A 277 -9.44 29.72 -10.27
C ALA A 277 -8.29 29.60 -9.27
N ALA A 278 -8.52 28.94 -8.13
CA ALA A 278 -7.48 28.67 -7.16
C ALA A 278 -6.41 27.72 -7.69
N HIS A 279 -6.79 26.61 -8.33
CA HIS A 279 -5.87 25.63 -8.93
C HIS A 279 -5.00 26.27 -10.03
N GLU A 280 -5.63 26.90 -11.02
CA GLU A 280 -4.96 27.47 -12.18
C GLU A 280 -4.02 28.63 -11.81
N LEU A 281 -4.40 29.45 -10.84
CA LEU A 281 -3.56 30.54 -10.38
C LEU A 281 -2.32 30.04 -9.62
N VAL A 282 -2.38 28.85 -9.00
CA VAL A 282 -1.19 28.21 -8.44
C VAL A 282 -0.19 27.89 -9.55
N HIS A 283 -0.61 27.38 -10.72
CA HIS A 283 0.31 27.13 -11.83
C HIS A 283 1.00 28.42 -12.33
N VAL A 284 0.27 29.53 -12.40
CA VAL A 284 0.87 30.83 -12.72
C VAL A 284 1.95 31.22 -11.69
N LEU A 285 1.67 31.02 -10.40
CA LEU A 285 2.61 31.35 -9.31
C LEU A 285 3.78 30.36 -9.20
N GLN A 286 3.57 29.07 -9.48
CA GLN A 286 4.60 28.04 -9.56
C GLN A 286 5.65 28.35 -10.64
N GLY A 287 5.30 29.14 -11.66
CA GLY A 287 6.26 29.70 -12.61
C GLY A 287 7.44 30.42 -11.92
N GLN A 288 7.24 31.02 -10.75
CA GLN A 288 8.32 31.67 -9.98
C GLN A 288 9.44 30.71 -9.57
N TYR A 289 9.17 29.39 -9.57
CA TYR A 289 10.08 28.34 -9.11
C TYR A 289 10.53 27.38 -10.20
N TYR A 290 9.66 27.10 -11.19
CA TYR A 290 9.91 26.11 -12.22
C TYR A 290 10.19 26.72 -13.61
N SER A 291 9.90 28.00 -13.87
CA SER A 291 10.12 28.60 -15.19
C SER A 291 11.43 29.41 -15.33
N LEU A 292 12.20 29.58 -14.25
CA LEU A 292 13.52 30.18 -14.31
C LEU A 292 14.48 29.26 -15.09
N GLN A 293 14.96 29.73 -16.24
CA GLN A 293 15.91 29.06 -17.18
C GLN A 293 15.31 28.19 -18.29
N GLY A 294 13.99 28.26 -18.55
CA GLY A 294 13.40 27.68 -19.78
C GLY A 294 13.39 26.15 -19.86
N LEU A 295 13.69 25.45 -18.76
CA LEU A 295 13.44 24.02 -18.62
C LEU A 295 12.03 23.84 -18.07
N PHE A 296 11.04 23.69 -18.95
CA PHE A 296 9.73 23.16 -18.58
C PHE A 296 9.95 21.70 -18.14
N THR A 297 10.00 21.44 -16.83
CA THR A 297 10.35 20.12 -16.29
C THR A 297 9.17 19.15 -16.22
N GLY A 298 8.07 19.46 -16.93
CA GLY A 298 6.73 18.92 -16.75
C GLY A 298 6.69 17.42 -16.49
N ARG A 299 7.44 16.60 -17.25
CA ARG A 299 7.29 15.14 -17.16
C ARG A 299 7.83 14.49 -15.88
N ALA A 300 8.91 14.99 -15.28
CA ALA A 300 9.55 14.34 -14.13
C ALA A 300 8.91 14.71 -12.78
N ASN A 301 8.22 15.85 -12.73
CA ASN A 301 7.61 16.37 -11.51
C ASN A 301 6.16 16.82 -11.66
N ARG A 302 5.46 16.41 -12.74
CA ARG A 302 4.03 16.68 -12.95
C ARG A 302 3.19 16.34 -11.73
N TRP A 303 3.45 15.15 -11.15
CA TRP A 303 2.79 14.69 -9.94
C TRP A 303 2.82 15.71 -8.80
N PHE A 304 3.95 16.41 -8.62
CA PHE A 304 4.10 17.40 -7.56
C PHE A 304 3.47 18.73 -7.95
N ILE A 305 3.65 19.17 -9.20
CA ILE A 305 3.07 20.41 -9.73
C ILE A 305 1.54 20.40 -9.59
N GLU A 306 0.92 19.31 -10.03
CA GLU A 306 -0.54 19.16 -9.99
C GLU A 306 -1.07 18.93 -8.57
N ALA A 307 -0.45 18.06 -7.78
CA ALA A 307 -0.88 17.82 -6.40
C ALA A 307 -0.71 19.05 -5.51
N SER A 308 0.37 19.83 -5.70
CA SER A 308 0.57 21.07 -4.96
C SER A 308 -0.38 22.18 -5.41
N ALA A 309 -0.82 22.19 -6.68
CA ALA A 309 -1.90 23.07 -7.13
C ALA A 309 -3.22 22.78 -6.41
N GLN A 310 -3.58 21.50 -6.25
CA GLN A 310 -4.73 21.10 -5.43
C GLN A 310 -4.58 21.53 -3.95
N TYR A 311 -3.42 21.25 -3.35
CA TYR A 311 -3.11 21.58 -1.95
C TYR A 311 -3.13 23.09 -1.64
N PHE A 312 -2.52 23.90 -2.51
CA PHE A 312 -2.49 25.36 -2.33
C PHE A 312 -3.83 26.00 -2.70
N GLY A 313 -4.54 25.45 -3.69
CA GLY A 313 -5.88 25.88 -4.06
C GLY A 313 -6.87 25.74 -2.90
N ASP A 314 -6.87 24.59 -2.21
CA ASP A 314 -7.66 24.37 -0.99
C ASP A 314 -7.39 25.46 0.07
N ARG A 315 -6.11 25.68 0.41
CA ARG A 315 -5.70 26.70 1.40
C ARG A 315 -6.07 28.11 1.01
N ALA A 316 -5.99 28.44 -0.28
CA ALA A 316 -6.35 29.75 -0.78
C ALA A 316 -7.84 30.04 -0.55
N LEU A 317 -8.68 29.03 -0.72
CA LEU A 317 -10.13 29.11 -0.55
C LEU A 317 -10.60 28.79 0.88
N GLN A 318 -9.72 28.29 1.73
CA GLN A 318 -10.01 27.85 3.10
C GLN A 318 -11.20 26.88 3.14
N LEU A 319 -11.19 25.83 2.30
CA LEU A 319 -12.32 24.91 2.23
C LEU A 319 -12.50 24.18 3.57
N ASP A 320 -13.76 23.93 3.92
CA ASP A 320 -14.10 23.09 5.05
C ASP A 320 -13.95 21.60 4.69
N ALA A 321 -14.28 20.72 5.64
CA ALA A 321 -14.18 19.28 5.44
C ALA A 321 -15.01 18.76 4.25
N ALA A 322 -16.19 19.33 4.02
CA ALA A 322 -17.05 18.92 2.91
C ALA A 322 -16.49 19.40 1.56
N GLY A 323 -15.97 20.63 1.51
CA GLY A 323 -15.30 21.18 0.33
C GLY A 323 -14.03 20.40 -0.04
N ARG A 324 -13.20 20.02 0.95
CA ARG A 324 -12.02 19.17 0.71
C ARG A 324 -12.39 17.77 0.23
N ASN A 325 -13.43 17.16 0.80
CA ASN A 325 -13.95 15.88 0.33
C ASN A 325 -14.40 15.95 -1.14
N ALA A 326 -15.15 16.99 -1.52
CA ALA A 326 -15.57 17.20 -2.91
C ALA A 326 -14.37 17.38 -3.85
N LEU A 327 -13.36 18.16 -3.44
CA LEU A 327 -12.15 18.42 -4.21
C LEU A 327 -11.31 17.14 -4.42
N TYR A 328 -10.90 16.47 -3.34
CA TYR A 328 -9.99 15.32 -3.40
C TYR A 328 -10.64 14.01 -3.86
N SER A 329 -11.96 13.99 -4.00
CA SER A 329 -12.67 12.85 -4.58
C SER A 329 -12.99 13.01 -6.08
N ASP A 330 -12.71 14.17 -6.68
CA ASP A 330 -13.18 14.53 -8.05
C ASP A 330 -14.67 14.19 -8.24
N GLY A 331 -15.51 14.55 -7.26
CA GLY A 331 -16.93 14.21 -7.29
C GLY A 331 -17.21 12.69 -7.28
N SER A 332 -16.36 11.90 -6.60
CA SER A 332 -16.39 10.44 -6.50
C SER A 332 -16.04 9.66 -7.77
N LYS A 333 -15.46 10.28 -8.80
CA LYS A 333 -15.03 9.56 -10.00
C LYS A 333 -13.77 8.73 -9.71
N ASN A 334 -13.82 7.44 -10.04
CA ASN A 334 -12.67 6.53 -10.06
C ASN A 334 -11.87 6.42 -8.74
N LEU A 335 -12.50 6.64 -7.59
CA LEU A 335 -11.91 6.49 -6.26
C LEU A 335 -11.26 5.10 -6.02
N GLU A 336 -11.60 4.08 -6.82
CA GLU A 336 -10.97 2.77 -6.75
C GLU A 336 -9.45 2.78 -7.05
N ASN A 337 -8.97 3.76 -7.82
CA ASN A 337 -7.56 3.93 -8.14
C ASN A 337 -6.80 4.74 -7.07
N TYR A 338 -7.53 5.33 -6.11
CA TYR A 338 -6.97 6.15 -5.04
C TYR A 338 -5.98 5.34 -4.21
N LEU A 339 -4.71 5.78 -4.18
CA LEU A 339 -3.56 5.04 -3.63
C LEU A 339 -3.24 3.67 -4.28
N SER A 340 -4.09 3.13 -5.16
CA SER A 340 -3.85 1.86 -5.85
C SER A 340 -2.81 1.96 -6.98
N VAL A 341 -2.53 3.18 -7.44
CA VAL A 341 -1.45 3.55 -8.38
C VAL A 341 -0.31 4.22 -7.61
N PRO A 342 0.93 4.25 -8.13
CA PRO A 342 2.02 5.00 -7.50
C PRO A 342 1.61 6.46 -7.24
N VAL A 343 1.73 6.94 -6.01
CA VAL A 343 1.38 8.35 -5.69
C VAL A 343 2.24 9.39 -6.42
N LEU A 344 3.37 8.96 -6.99
CA LEU A 344 4.26 9.81 -7.81
C LEU A 344 4.05 9.60 -9.32
N ALA A 345 3.02 8.85 -9.73
CA ALA A 345 2.70 8.67 -11.14
C ALA A 345 2.17 9.98 -11.74
N SER A 346 2.46 10.22 -13.02
CA SER A 346 1.86 11.28 -13.83
C SER A 346 0.45 10.87 -14.26
N ASP A 347 -0.41 10.61 -13.27
CA ASP A 347 -1.78 10.17 -13.44
C ASP A 347 -2.71 11.11 -12.65
N PRO A 348 -3.79 11.65 -13.26
CA PRO A 348 -4.71 12.59 -12.60
C PRO A 348 -5.23 12.12 -11.24
N TYR A 349 -5.47 10.83 -11.06
CA TYR A 349 -5.97 10.26 -9.81
C TYR A 349 -4.90 10.24 -8.71
N SER A 350 -3.63 10.13 -9.11
CA SER A 350 -2.50 10.29 -8.19
C SER A 350 -2.42 11.72 -7.66
N PHE A 351 -2.80 12.73 -8.45
CA PHE A 351 -2.71 14.13 -8.03
C PHE A 351 -3.70 14.48 -6.93
N TYR A 352 -4.95 14.00 -7.03
CA TYR A 352 -5.94 14.17 -5.97
C TYR A 352 -5.55 13.41 -4.70
N ALA A 353 -5.09 12.16 -4.86
CA ALA A 353 -4.64 11.36 -3.72
C ALA A 353 -3.45 11.99 -3.01
N LEU A 354 -2.51 12.53 -3.78
CA LEU A 354 -1.32 13.16 -3.25
C LEU A 354 -1.60 14.56 -2.68
N GLY A 355 -2.54 15.32 -3.25
CA GLY A 355 -2.99 16.59 -2.69
C GLY A 355 -3.59 16.41 -1.28
N HIS A 356 -4.41 15.39 -1.07
CA HIS A 356 -4.93 15.07 0.26
C HIS A 356 -3.86 14.48 1.19
N PHE A 357 -2.93 13.68 0.66
CA PHE A 357 -1.75 13.25 1.42
C PHE A 357 -0.93 14.45 1.91
N PHE A 358 -0.75 15.49 1.08
CA PHE A 358 -0.06 16.71 1.47
C PHE A 358 -0.78 17.43 2.61
N ASP A 359 -2.10 17.52 2.57
CA ASP A 359 -2.90 18.06 3.66
C ASP A 359 -2.70 17.31 4.96
N TRP A 360 -2.86 15.99 4.91
CA TRP A 360 -2.68 15.14 6.07
C TRP A 360 -1.25 15.24 6.60
N ALA A 361 -0.23 15.08 5.76
CA ALA A 361 1.17 15.12 6.17
C ALA A 361 1.56 16.49 6.77
N SER A 362 1.05 17.59 6.22
CA SER A 362 1.22 18.93 6.78
C SER A 362 0.51 19.09 8.14
N SER A 363 -0.58 18.36 8.40
CA SER A 363 -1.25 18.36 9.71
C SER A 363 -0.53 17.53 10.77
N GLU A 364 0.16 16.45 10.36
CA GLU A 364 0.97 15.59 11.23
C GLU A 364 2.36 16.16 11.53
N THR A 365 2.82 17.11 10.73
CA THR A 365 4.14 17.75 10.86
C THR A 365 3.98 19.22 11.20
N GLU A 366 4.12 20.09 10.19
CA GLU A 366 3.90 21.52 10.23
C GLU A 366 3.20 21.92 8.93
N LEU A 367 2.26 22.88 8.99
CA LEU A 367 1.49 23.35 7.83
C LEU A 367 2.37 23.88 6.67
N THR A 368 3.66 24.09 6.93
CA THR A 368 4.68 24.61 6.03
C THR A 368 5.47 23.54 5.28
N LEU A 369 5.18 22.24 5.48
CA LEU A 369 5.87 21.13 4.80
C LEU A 369 5.97 21.32 3.28
N ILE A 370 4.85 21.52 2.60
CA ILE A 370 4.81 21.66 1.14
C ILE A 370 5.35 23.01 0.65
N PRO A 371 5.04 24.17 1.29
CA PRO A 371 5.76 25.41 1.05
C PRO A 371 7.29 25.26 1.05
N ASP A 372 7.83 24.54 2.04
CA ASP A 372 9.27 24.33 2.17
C ASP A 372 9.84 23.48 1.02
N VAL A 373 9.11 22.45 0.58
CA VAL A 373 9.49 21.65 -0.59
C VAL A 373 9.55 22.51 -1.85
N LEU A 374 8.48 23.28 -2.13
CA LEU A 374 8.42 24.13 -3.32
C LEU A 374 9.51 25.21 -3.30
N SER A 375 9.74 25.84 -2.15
CA SER A 375 10.73 26.91 -1.97
C SER A 375 12.17 26.49 -2.29
N GLN A 376 12.47 25.18 -2.19
CA GLN A 376 13.79 24.61 -2.45
C GLN A 376 14.07 24.37 -3.94
N SER A 377 13.08 24.57 -4.81
CA SER A 377 13.19 24.60 -6.29
C SER A 377 14.16 23.55 -6.85
N SER A 378 13.68 22.34 -7.13
CA SER A 378 14.46 21.37 -7.88
C SER A 378 13.57 20.44 -8.70
N VAL A 379 14.08 19.94 -9.83
CA VAL A 379 13.46 18.87 -10.63
C VAL A 379 13.33 17.54 -9.85
N ARG A 380 13.78 17.50 -8.59
CA ARG A 380 13.81 16.32 -7.71
C ARG A 380 12.88 16.50 -6.52
N ASP A 381 11.64 16.92 -6.77
CA ASP A 381 10.64 17.17 -5.74
C ASP A 381 10.39 15.96 -4.82
N SER A 382 10.55 14.73 -5.32
CA SER A 382 10.42 13.50 -4.50
C SER A 382 11.51 13.39 -3.43
N ARG A 383 12.75 13.77 -3.78
CA ARG A 383 13.87 13.82 -2.82
C ARG A 383 13.68 14.95 -1.82
N ALA A 384 13.22 16.11 -2.28
CA ALA A 384 12.96 17.25 -1.42
C ALA A 384 11.84 16.94 -0.41
N LEU A 385 10.73 16.37 -0.88
CA LEU A 385 9.62 15.91 -0.05
C LEU A 385 10.07 14.86 0.97
N ASN A 386 10.78 13.81 0.53
CA ASN A 386 11.33 12.81 1.44
C ASN A 386 12.24 13.44 2.51
N SER A 387 13.11 14.36 2.10
CA SER A 387 14.00 15.05 3.04
C SER A 387 13.26 15.96 4.01
N GLN A 388 12.16 16.61 3.62
CA GLN A 388 11.37 17.43 4.53
C GLN A 388 10.58 16.56 5.52
N LEU A 389 9.95 15.49 5.05
CA LEU A 389 9.24 14.54 5.91
C LEU A 389 10.17 13.98 7.00
N GLN A 390 11.40 13.63 6.64
CA GLN A 390 12.43 13.12 7.56
C GLN A 390 12.95 14.14 8.58
N LYS A 391 12.61 15.43 8.47
CA LYS A 391 12.91 16.40 9.54
C LYS A 391 11.96 16.25 10.72
N SER A 392 10.77 15.71 10.48
CA SER A 392 9.83 15.38 11.54
C SER A 392 10.19 14.02 12.14
N PRO A 393 10.15 13.86 13.48
CA PRO A 393 10.34 12.55 14.10
C PRO A 393 9.19 11.57 13.81
N VAL A 394 8.10 12.02 13.17
CA VAL A 394 6.93 11.21 12.82
C VAL A 394 7.22 10.26 11.64
N PHE A 395 8.11 10.65 10.71
CA PHE A 395 8.34 9.92 9.48
C PHE A 395 9.81 9.57 9.26
N ASN A 396 10.07 8.32 8.92
CA ASN A 396 11.41 7.82 8.58
C ASN A 396 11.74 7.99 7.09
N SER A 397 10.72 8.04 6.22
CA SER A 397 10.86 8.21 4.77
C SER A 397 9.51 8.61 4.15
N LEU A 398 9.51 8.95 2.86
CA LEU A 398 8.28 9.13 2.09
C LEU A 398 7.46 7.82 2.01
N GLY A 399 8.12 6.66 1.91
CA GLY A 399 7.45 5.35 1.95
C GLY A 399 6.71 5.11 3.27
N ASP A 400 7.36 5.43 4.39
CA ASP A 400 6.76 5.37 5.73
C ASP A 400 5.58 6.35 5.86
N ALA A 401 5.73 7.58 5.38
CA ALA A 401 4.65 8.56 5.38
C ALA A 401 3.43 8.11 4.54
N VAL A 402 3.65 7.53 3.36
CA VAL A 402 2.56 6.97 2.52
C VAL A 402 1.88 5.80 3.21
N HIS A 403 2.64 4.92 3.86
CA HIS A 403 2.08 3.83 4.65
C HIS A 403 1.24 4.37 5.82
N GLN A 404 1.75 5.30 6.61
CA GLN A 404 1.02 5.93 7.71
C GLN A 404 -0.24 6.67 7.25
N TYR A 405 -0.20 7.31 6.07
CA TYR A 405 -1.37 7.91 5.45
C TYR A 405 -2.44 6.88 5.07
N GLY A 406 -2.03 5.76 4.45
CA GLY A 406 -2.92 4.64 4.20
C GLY A 406 -3.56 4.10 5.49
N ARG A 407 -2.77 4.02 6.56
CA ARG A 407 -3.26 3.62 7.89
C ARG A 407 -4.28 4.61 8.44
N TYR A 408 -4.02 5.91 8.31
CA TYR A 408 -4.94 6.97 8.70
C TYR A 408 -6.29 6.79 7.99
N LEU A 409 -6.31 6.64 6.66
CA LEU A 409 -7.55 6.46 5.89
C LEU A 409 -8.35 5.23 6.33
N VAL A 410 -7.68 4.11 6.61
CA VAL A 410 -8.33 2.85 7.02
C VAL A 410 -8.88 2.90 8.45
N THR A 411 -8.19 3.60 9.35
CA THR A 411 -8.51 3.67 10.79
C THR A 411 -9.33 4.90 11.19
N HIS A 412 -9.43 5.91 10.30
CA HIS A 412 -10.24 7.11 10.48
C HIS A 412 -11.31 7.23 9.38
N PRO A 413 -12.20 6.22 9.19
CA PRO A 413 -13.21 6.26 8.14
C PRO A 413 -14.18 7.45 8.22
N GLY A 414 -14.32 8.08 9.39
CA GLY A 414 -15.13 9.30 9.58
C GLY A 414 -14.42 10.62 9.26
N ALA A 415 -13.13 10.61 8.92
CA ALA A 415 -12.38 11.82 8.57
C ALA A 415 -12.95 12.50 7.32
N ASP A 416 -12.82 13.83 7.27
CA ASP A 416 -13.20 14.72 6.16
C ASP A 416 -14.56 14.37 5.54
N ASP A 417 -15.61 14.45 6.37
CA ASP A 417 -17.00 14.13 5.97
C ASP A 417 -17.15 12.75 5.31
N ARG A 418 -16.57 11.73 5.96
CA ARG A 418 -16.57 10.31 5.53
C ARG A 418 -15.75 10.03 4.27
N PHE A 419 -14.87 10.95 3.85
CA PHE A 419 -13.93 10.71 2.76
C PHE A 419 -13.11 9.43 2.97
N GLY A 420 -12.55 9.24 4.17
CA GLY A 420 -11.78 8.03 4.52
C GLY A 420 -12.58 6.74 4.29
N LEU A 421 -13.87 6.71 4.66
CA LEU A 421 -14.74 5.56 4.42
C LEU A 421 -14.98 5.32 2.92
N ASN A 422 -15.17 6.39 2.13
CA ASN A 422 -15.39 6.29 0.68
C ASN A 422 -14.16 5.70 -0.01
N VAL A 423 -12.98 6.22 0.28
CA VAL A 423 -11.69 5.70 -0.22
C VAL A 423 -11.49 4.25 0.21
N LYS A 424 -11.67 3.94 1.50
CA LYS A 424 -11.56 2.58 2.04
C LYS A 424 -12.47 1.59 1.32
N ASN A 425 -13.72 1.96 1.05
CA ASN A 425 -14.67 1.13 0.31
C ASN A 425 -14.29 0.95 -1.17
N ALA A 426 -13.74 2.00 -1.79
CA ALA A 426 -13.30 1.97 -3.18
C ALA A 426 -12.06 1.07 -3.35
N MET A 427 -11.04 1.24 -2.50
CA MET A 427 -9.86 0.37 -2.46
C MET A 427 -10.26 -1.10 -2.21
N ARG A 428 -11.20 -1.36 -1.30
CA ARG A 428 -11.75 -2.71 -1.08
C ARG A 428 -12.34 -3.31 -2.35
N THR A 429 -13.08 -2.51 -3.10
CA THR A 429 -13.72 -2.94 -4.35
C THR A 429 -12.66 -3.25 -5.41
N TYR A 430 -11.60 -2.46 -5.48
CA TYR A 430 -10.46 -2.69 -6.36
C TYR A 430 -9.69 -3.97 -5.99
N ALA A 431 -9.37 -4.17 -4.71
CA ALA A 431 -8.61 -5.31 -4.21
C ALA A 431 -9.21 -6.67 -4.58
N ARG A 432 -10.54 -6.75 -4.67
CA ARG A 432 -11.27 -7.98 -5.02
C ARG A 432 -10.98 -8.49 -6.42
N LYS A 433 -10.44 -7.65 -7.33
CA LYS A 433 -10.03 -8.05 -8.68
C LYS A 433 -8.82 -8.99 -8.68
N PHE A 434 -8.06 -9.04 -7.58
CA PHE A 434 -6.82 -9.82 -7.42
C PHE A 434 -7.03 -11.12 -6.63
N LEU A 435 -8.28 -11.51 -6.43
CA LEU A 435 -8.66 -12.80 -5.85
C LEU A 435 -8.96 -13.76 -6.99
N ASP A 436 -8.41 -14.98 -6.94
CA ASP A 436 -8.60 -15.99 -8.00
C ASP A 436 -10.05 -16.45 -8.18
N LYS A 437 -10.90 -16.21 -7.18
CA LYS A 437 -12.34 -16.45 -7.22
C LYS A 437 -13.07 -15.11 -7.06
N PRO A 438 -14.14 -14.81 -7.80
CA PRO A 438 -14.93 -13.59 -7.61
C PRO A 438 -15.67 -13.68 -6.28
N VAL A 439 -15.03 -13.21 -5.21
CA VAL A 439 -15.58 -13.31 -3.86
C VAL A 439 -16.32 -12.01 -3.57
N THR A 440 -17.65 -11.98 -3.74
CA THR A 440 -18.46 -10.83 -3.32
C THR A 440 -18.37 -10.62 -1.82
N ASN A 441 -18.11 -11.68 -1.04
CA ASN A 441 -17.62 -11.75 0.35
C ASN A 441 -17.05 -13.19 0.57
N ILE A 442 -16.13 -13.48 1.53
CA ILE A 442 -15.45 -14.81 1.75
C ILE A 442 -16.41 -15.94 2.12
N LEU A 443 -17.39 -16.30 1.27
CA LEU A 443 -18.66 -16.68 1.87
C LEU A 443 -19.57 -17.75 1.31
N ASN A 444 -19.14 -18.64 0.44
CA ASN A 444 -19.93 -19.85 0.20
C ASN A 444 -18.98 -21.04 0.04
N ASP A 445 -18.36 -21.52 1.12
CA ASP A 445 -17.56 -22.77 1.16
C ASP A 445 -16.06 -22.72 0.79
N ASN A 446 -15.51 -21.60 0.32
CA ASN A 446 -14.07 -21.54 -0.01
C ASN A 446 -13.21 -21.49 1.28
N LEU A 447 -12.51 -22.58 1.57
CA LEU A 447 -11.54 -22.67 2.67
C LEU A 447 -10.18 -22.06 2.35
N TYR A 448 -9.90 -21.78 1.08
CA TYR A 448 -8.61 -21.29 0.59
C TYR A 448 -8.83 -20.24 -0.51
N ILE A 449 -8.25 -19.05 -0.31
CA ILE A 449 -8.36 -17.90 -1.19
C ILE A 449 -6.96 -17.30 -1.36
N PRO A 450 -6.30 -17.54 -2.51
CA PRO A 450 -5.07 -16.86 -2.82
C PRO A 450 -5.35 -15.41 -3.22
N PHE A 451 -4.52 -14.50 -2.74
CA PHE A 451 -4.44 -13.12 -3.18
C PHE A 451 -3.10 -12.94 -3.89
N ARG A 452 -3.13 -12.43 -5.12
CA ARG A 452 -1.93 -12.26 -5.96
C ARG A 452 -1.92 -10.89 -6.60
N ARG A 453 -0.93 -10.07 -6.25
CA ARG A 453 -0.81 -8.70 -6.78
C ARG A 453 0.62 -8.21 -6.74
N GLU A 454 1.12 -7.80 -7.90
CA GLU A 454 2.25 -6.88 -7.97
C GLU A 454 1.76 -5.48 -7.54
N LEU A 455 2.34 -4.96 -6.45
CA LEU A 455 2.04 -3.65 -5.90
C LEU A 455 3.13 -2.67 -6.36
N PRO A 456 2.79 -1.66 -7.19
CA PRO A 456 3.76 -0.66 -7.62
C PRO A 456 4.40 0.11 -6.46
N ALA A 457 5.57 0.72 -6.71
CA ALA A 457 6.25 1.59 -5.75
C ALA A 457 5.30 2.67 -5.20
N LEU A 458 5.31 2.87 -3.87
CA LEU A 458 4.46 3.84 -3.16
C LEU A 458 2.95 3.70 -3.43
N ALA A 459 2.49 2.52 -3.85
CA ALA A 459 1.08 2.20 -3.93
C ALA A 459 0.63 1.45 -2.67
N SER A 460 -0.64 1.56 -2.35
CA SER A 460 -1.31 0.82 -1.30
C SER A 460 -2.52 0.05 -1.83
N ASN A 461 -2.89 -1.00 -1.12
CA ASN A 461 -4.08 -1.77 -1.39
C ASN A 461 -4.77 -2.12 -0.08
N TYR A 462 -6.09 -2.23 -0.09
CA TYR A 462 -6.86 -2.58 1.09
C TYR A 462 -7.80 -3.74 0.77
N LEU A 463 -7.57 -4.87 1.42
CA LEU A 463 -8.44 -6.04 1.34
C LEU A 463 -9.29 -6.12 2.61
N SER A 464 -10.56 -6.44 2.45
CA SER A 464 -11.44 -6.75 3.58
C SER A 464 -12.40 -7.85 3.22
N VAL A 465 -12.57 -8.75 4.19
CA VAL A 465 -13.27 -10.01 4.06
C VAL A 465 -14.16 -10.24 5.27
N MET A 466 -15.35 -10.77 5.04
CA MET A 466 -16.35 -11.01 6.08
C MET A 466 -16.77 -12.48 6.05
N ALA A 467 -17.31 -12.98 7.15
CA ALA A 467 -17.93 -14.28 7.32
C ALA A 467 -19.47 -14.13 7.55
N THR A 468 -20.29 -14.29 6.51
CA THR A 468 -21.77 -14.31 6.46
C THR A 468 -22.40 -15.72 6.41
N GLU A 469 -21.66 -16.77 6.06
CA GLU A 469 -22.08 -18.17 5.88
C GLU A 469 -21.11 -19.18 6.51
N LEU A 470 -19.82 -18.86 6.69
CA LEU A 470 -18.88 -19.72 7.42
C LEU A 470 -19.31 -19.82 8.89
N THR A 471 -19.92 -20.93 9.27
CA THR A 471 -20.35 -21.22 10.64
C THR A 471 -19.29 -21.98 11.44
N GLY A 472 -19.48 -22.07 12.76
CA GLY A 472 -18.58 -22.82 13.65
C GLY A 472 -17.43 -21.97 14.18
N ASP A 473 -16.64 -22.56 15.05
CA ASP A 473 -15.47 -21.93 15.68
C ASP A 473 -14.23 -22.31 14.88
N ASN A 474 -13.68 -21.40 14.08
CA ASN A 474 -12.60 -21.71 13.13
C ASN A 474 -11.37 -20.81 13.38
N LEU A 475 -10.22 -21.20 12.82
CA LEU A 475 -9.02 -20.36 12.77
C LEU A 475 -8.83 -19.85 11.35
N LEU A 476 -8.84 -18.54 11.14
CA LEU A 476 -8.38 -17.94 9.88
C LEU A 476 -6.85 -17.77 9.95
N VAL A 477 -6.16 -18.27 8.94
CA VAL A 477 -4.72 -18.14 8.74
C VAL A 477 -4.45 -17.31 7.50
N ILE A 478 -3.52 -16.38 7.60
CA ILE A 478 -3.06 -15.51 6.52
C ILE A 478 -1.55 -15.73 6.39
N ALA A 479 -1.10 -16.32 5.29
CA ALA A 479 0.30 -16.71 5.13
C ALA A 479 0.89 -16.10 3.84
N PRO A 480 2.00 -15.34 3.92
CA PRO A 480 2.67 -14.85 2.73
C PRO A 480 3.27 -16.03 1.94
N THR A 481 3.37 -15.90 0.62
CA THR A 481 4.05 -16.92 -0.20
C THR A 481 5.56 -16.77 -0.18
N ALA A 482 6.05 -15.59 0.14
CA ALA A 482 7.46 -15.26 0.30
C ALA A 482 7.61 -14.04 1.23
N GLN A 483 8.74 -13.93 1.93
CA GLN A 483 9.07 -12.73 2.67
C GLN A 483 9.31 -11.55 1.72
N ASN A 484 8.92 -10.36 2.16
CA ASN A 484 9.08 -9.13 1.39
C ASN A 484 9.14 -7.92 2.34
N ASP A 485 10.33 -7.36 2.51
CA ASP A 485 10.59 -6.23 3.42
C ASP A 485 10.13 -4.87 2.86
N GLN A 486 9.73 -4.82 1.59
CA GLN A 486 9.20 -3.60 0.97
C GLN A 486 7.71 -3.39 1.23
N ILE A 487 7.01 -4.43 1.70
CA ILE A 487 5.57 -4.37 1.95
C ILE A 487 5.34 -4.25 3.45
N GLU A 488 4.78 -3.12 3.85
CA GLU A 488 4.27 -2.91 5.20
C GLU A 488 2.77 -3.24 5.24
N THR A 489 2.32 -3.80 6.36
CA THR A 489 0.91 -4.16 6.54
C THR A 489 0.29 -3.51 7.78
N LEU A 490 -1.02 -3.34 7.74
CA LEU A 490 -1.83 -3.07 8.92
C LEU A 490 -3.11 -3.88 8.85
N SER A 491 -3.35 -4.75 9.83
CA SER A 491 -4.48 -5.67 9.81
C SER A 491 -5.26 -5.70 11.12
N TYR A 492 -6.57 -5.89 11.02
CA TYR A 492 -7.48 -5.94 12.16
C TYR A 492 -8.54 -7.03 11.98
N SER A 493 -9.04 -7.51 13.11
CA SER A 493 -10.32 -8.23 13.13
C SER A 493 -11.50 -7.26 13.06
N ASN A 494 -12.59 -7.72 12.45
CA ASN A 494 -13.87 -7.03 12.35
C ASN A 494 -13.74 -5.60 11.76
N PRO A 495 -13.63 -5.45 10.43
CA PRO A 495 -13.56 -4.15 9.76
C PRO A 495 -14.64 -3.18 10.28
N SER A 496 -14.24 -1.95 10.62
CA SER A 496 -15.17 -0.92 11.12
C SER A 496 -15.37 0.23 10.12
N THR A 497 -16.57 0.81 10.18
CA THR A 497 -16.93 2.06 9.50
C THR A 497 -16.88 3.28 10.43
N SER A 498 -16.46 3.11 11.68
CA SER A 498 -16.39 4.13 12.73
C SER A 498 -14.94 4.33 13.18
N SER A 499 -14.46 5.58 13.15
CA SER A 499 -13.11 5.92 13.64
C SER A 499 -12.95 5.62 15.14
N ALA A 500 -14.03 5.73 15.92
CA ALA A 500 -13.99 5.52 17.37
C ALA A 500 -13.71 4.07 17.77
N ASP A 501 -13.85 3.11 16.84
CA ASP A 501 -13.67 1.70 17.14
C ASP A 501 -12.19 1.29 17.11
N TYR A 502 -11.35 2.02 16.36
CA TYR A 502 -9.95 1.67 16.12
C TYR A 502 -9.01 1.87 17.32
N PRO A 503 -9.15 2.92 18.16
CA PRO A 503 -8.30 3.10 19.34
C PRO A 503 -8.34 1.93 20.33
N ALA A 504 -9.46 1.21 20.41
CA ALA A 504 -9.63 0.04 21.28
C ALA A 504 -9.29 -1.28 20.59
N LYS A 505 -9.11 -1.29 19.27
CA LYS A 505 -8.76 -2.48 18.51
C LYS A 505 -7.26 -2.73 18.60
N GLN A 506 -6.92 -3.99 18.82
CA GLN A 506 -5.56 -4.47 18.66
C GLN A 506 -5.35 -4.87 17.20
N ALA A 507 -4.32 -4.30 16.56
CA ALA A 507 -3.86 -4.79 15.25
C ALA A 507 -3.37 -6.24 15.37
N LEU A 508 -3.60 -7.05 14.34
CA LEU A 508 -3.12 -8.44 14.29
C LEU A 508 -1.61 -8.48 14.08
N ASP A 509 -1.08 -7.50 13.34
CA ASP A 509 0.30 -7.33 12.93
C ASP A 509 1.00 -6.24 13.76
N ARG A 510 0.90 -6.37 15.10
CA ARG A 510 1.14 -5.31 16.10
C ARG A 510 2.40 -4.46 15.93
N ASN A 511 3.49 -4.98 15.36
CA ASN A 511 4.75 -4.25 15.14
C ASN A 511 5.55 -4.79 13.92
N THR A 512 4.92 -5.58 13.07
CA THR A 512 5.57 -6.42 12.06
C THR A 512 4.66 -6.48 10.85
N SER A 513 5.23 -6.58 9.66
CA SER A 513 4.45 -6.83 8.45
C SER A 513 4.08 -8.31 8.37
N LEU A 514 2.93 -8.64 7.76
CA LEU A 514 2.63 -10.01 7.32
C LEU A 514 3.81 -10.63 6.56
N PHE A 515 4.54 -9.83 5.79
CA PHE A 515 5.64 -10.26 4.93
C PHE A 515 7.00 -10.37 5.64
N SER A 516 7.07 -10.02 6.94
CA SER A 516 8.22 -10.31 7.79
C SER A 516 7.98 -11.48 8.76
N GLU A 517 6.76 -12.00 8.84
CA GLU A 517 6.37 -13.17 9.64
C GLU A 517 6.03 -14.37 8.74
N ASP A 518 5.94 -15.56 9.36
CA ASP A 518 5.52 -16.77 8.63
C ASP A 518 4.00 -16.81 8.38
N SER A 519 3.21 -16.13 9.22
CA SER A 519 1.76 -15.93 9.05
C SER A 519 1.16 -15.04 10.13
N LEU A 520 -0.07 -14.57 9.88
CA LEU A 520 -0.98 -14.02 10.89
C LEU A 520 -2.15 -14.98 11.11
N THR A 521 -2.69 -15.01 12.33
CA THR A 521 -3.84 -15.85 12.66
C THR A 521 -4.94 -15.07 13.37
N LEU A 522 -6.19 -15.48 13.12
CA LEU A 522 -7.38 -14.91 13.74
C LEU A 522 -8.27 -16.06 14.27
N PRO A 523 -8.15 -16.40 15.57
CA PRO A 523 -8.96 -17.45 16.18
C PRO A 523 -10.42 -17.01 16.32
N HIS A 524 -11.31 -17.97 16.53
CA HIS A 524 -12.74 -17.73 16.65
C HIS A 524 -13.32 -16.96 15.47
N PHE A 525 -12.94 -17.36 14.25
CA PHE A 525 -13.41 -16.79 13.01
C PHE A 525 -14.66 -17.50 12.48
N GLY A 526 -15.72 -16.75 12.22
CA GLY A 526 -16.98 -17.26 11.68
C GLY A 526 -18.15 -16.31 11.88
N ARG A 527 -19.24 -16.54 11.15
CA ARG A 527 -20.48 -15.73 11.16
C ARG A 527 -21.05 -15.57 12.58
N ASP A 528 -21.04 -16.66 13.33
CA ASP A 528 -21.63 -16.75 14.66
C ASP A 528 -20.60 -16.57 15.78
N GLN A 529 -19.36 -16.19 15.44
CA GLN A 529 -18.26 -15.99 16.37
C GLN A 529 -18.00 -14.51 16.67
N ALA A 530 -17.09 -14.26 17.60
CA ALA A 530 -16.63 -12.90 17.94
C ALA A 530 -15.91 -12.23 16.75
N ASN A 531 -15.10 -12.99 16.00
CA ASN A 531 -14.40 -12.48 14.82
C ASN A 531 -15.15 -12.89 13.55
N LYS A 532 -15.85 -11.93 12.95
CA LYS A 532 -16.70 -12.10 11.76
C LYS A 532 -16.06 -11.54 10.51
N GLY A 533 -14.91 -10.89 10.62
CA GLY A 533 -14.24 -10.29 9.49
C GLY A 533 -12.76 -10.03 9.75
N PHE A 534 -12.05 -9.80 8.66
CA PHE A 534 -10.64 -9.47 8.62
C PHE A 534 -10.45 -8.33 7.61
N GLU A 535 -9.53 -7.42 7.91
CA GLU A 535 -9.04 -6.43 6.97
C GLU A 535 -7.52 -6.35 7.03
N ILE A 536 -6.92 -6.02 5.89
CA ILE A 536 -5.50 -5.76 5.76
C ILE A 536 -5.27 -4.63 4.77
N LEU A 537 -4.53 -3.61 5.20
CA LEU A 537 -3.87 -2.64 4.35
C LEU A 537 -2.49 -3.20 4.01
N LEU A 538 -2.11 -3.06 2.75
CA LEU A 538 -0.82 -3.42 2.18
C LEU A 538 -0.24 -2.14 1.58
N SER A 539 0.99 -1.77 1.90
CA SER A 539 1.65 -0.59 1.34
C SER A 539 3.05 -0.95 0.89
N ASN A 540 3.36 -0.71 -0.38
CA ASN A 540 4.73 -0.78 -0.86
C ASN A 540 5.45 0.51 -0.47
N THR A 541 6.44 0.42 0.41
CA THR A 541 7.19 1.56 0.92
C THR A 541 8.43 1.89 0.06
N SER A 542 8.72 1.09 -0.96
CA SER A 542 9.79 1.35 -1.92
C SER A 542 9.48 2.58 -2.76
N LEU A 543 10.50 3.42 -2.97
CA LEU A 543 10.42 4.61 -3.82
C LEU A 543 10.46 4.29 -5.31
N THR A 544 10.97 3.12 -5.68
CA THR A 544 11.34 2.83 -7.08
C THR A 544 10.96 1.42 -7.55
N GLU A 545 10.79 0.47 -6.64
CA GLU A 545 10.59 -0.94 -6.98
C GLU A 545 9.15 -1.37 -6.72
N SER A 546 8.60 -2.17 -7.64
CA SER A 546 7.37 -2.90 -7.38
C SER A 546 7.65 -4.11 -6.48
N ALA A 547 6.63 -4.55 -5.76
CA ALA A 547 6.73 -5.62 -4.78
C ALA A 547 5.55 -6.58 -4.92
N ASN A 548 5.79 -7.89 -4.88
CA ASN A 548 4.73 -8.89 -4.93
C ASN A 548 4.09 -9.05 -3.56
N ALA A 549 2.81 -8.66 -3.45
CA ALA A 549 1.98 -8.74 -2.26
C ALA A 549 1.19 -10.06 -2.24
N ASP A 550 1.88 -11.18 -2.43
CA ASP A 550 1.26 -12.50 -2.59
C ASP A 550 1.10 -13.21 -1.25
N PHE A 551 -0.15 -13.56 -0.90
CA PHE A 551 -0.46 -14.31 0.31
C PHE A 551 -1.72 -15.16 0.15
N ASP A 552 -1.86 -16.16 1.01
CA ASP A 552 -3.00 -17.06 1.04
C ASP A 552 -3.83 -16.79 2.29
N LEU A 553 -5.16 -16.72 2.12
CA LEU A 553 -6.10 -16.75 3.24
C LEU A 553 -6.75 -18.12 3.28
N TYR A 554 -6.66 -18.82 4.40
CA TYR A 554 -7.33 -20.11 4.56
C TYR A 554 -7.84 -20.35 5.97
N VAL A 555 -8.80 -21.27 6.11
CA VAL A 555 -9.49 -21.53 7.37
C VAL A 555 -9.27 -22.96 7.83
N LEU A 556 -8.73 -23.14 9.04
CA LEU A 556 -8.70 -24.43 9.73
C LEU A 556 -10.01 -24.62 10.51
N ARG A 557 -10.73 -25.70 10.18
CA ARG A 557 -12.01 -26.04 10.82
C ARG A 557 -11.81 -27.19 11.80
N PRO A 558 -12.55 -27.21 12.93
CA PRO A 558 -12.57 -28.35 13.81
C PRO A 558 -13.09 -29.59 13.08
N PRO A 559 -12.34 -30.71 13.08
CA PRO A 559 -12.84 -31.98 12.59
C PRO A 559 -14.07 -32.42 13.37
N ARG A 560 -15.13 -32.82 12.67
CA ARG A 560 -16.36 -33.25 13.34
C ARG A 560 -16.25 -34.72 13.75
N ILE A 561 -16.22 -34.97 15.06
CA ILE A 561 -16.29 -36.32 15.60
C ILE A 561 -17.65 -36.93 15.25
N LEU A 562 -17.61 -38.07 14.58
CA LEU A 562 -18.79 -38.85 14.18
C LEU A 562 -19.13 -39.91 15.22
N GLU A 563 -18.12 -40.53 15.84
CA GLU A 563 -18.30 -41.63 16.76
C GLU A 563 -17.09 -41.81 17.70
N VAL A 564 -17.35 -42.07 18.99
CA VAL A 564 -16.36 -42.52 19.98
C VAL A 564 -16.81 -43.88 20.51
N LYS A 565 -15.90 -44.87 20.48
CA LYS A 565 -16.11 -46.23 21.00
C LYS A 565 -14.91 -46.64 21.84
N ALA A 566 -15.09 -47.66 22.67
CA ALA A 566 -13.96 -48.26 23.38
C ALA A 566 -12.87 -48.68 22.38
N GLY A 567 -11.67 -48.10 22.53
CA GLY A 567 -10.51 -48.31 21.68
C GLY A 567 -10.44 -47.46 20.40
N SER A 568 -11.44 -46.62 20.08
CA SER A 568 -11.43 -45.86 18.81
C SER A 568 -12.23 -44.55 18.79
N VAL A 569 -11.77 -43.62 17.95
CA VAL A 569 -12.51 -42.40 17.57
C VAL A 569 -12.52 -42.26 16.06
N ARG A 570 -13.67 -41.82 15.51
CA ARG A 570 -13.86 -41.55 14.08
C ARG A 570 -14.41 -40.15 13.86
N TRP A 571 -13.86 -39.43 12.89
CA TRP A 571 -14.27 -38.07 12.52
C TRP A 571 -14.41 -37.95 11.00
N ASP A 572 -15.18 -36.96 10.54
CA ASP A 572 -15.25 -36.65 9.11
C ASP A 572 -14.06 -35.83 8.64
N GLN A 573 -13.76 -35.93 7.34
CA GLN A 573 -12.74 -35.13 6.68
C GLN A 573 -13.31 -33.88 6.00
N SER A 574 -14.55 -33.47 6.35
CA SER A 574 -15.19 -32.29 5.74
C SER A 574 -14.48 -30.98 6.08
N ALA A 575 -13.70 -30.99 7.16
CA ALA A 575 -12.81 -29.90 7.56
C ALA A 575 -11.72 -29.59 6.51
N LEU A 576 -11.40 -30.52 5.62
CA LEU A 576 -10.40 -30.33 4.56
C LEU A 576 -10.95 -29.64 3.32
N ALA A 577 -12.26 -29.74 3.03
CA ALA A 577 -12.93 -29.36 1.78
C ALA A 577 -12.00 -28.91 0.61
N ASP A 578 -11.84 -27.60 0.41
CA ASP A 578 -11.04 -26.98 -0.67
C ASP A 578 -9.59 -26.64 -0.25
N LEU A 579 -9.15 -27.03 0.96
CA LEU A 579 -7.78 -26.76 1.42
C LEU A 579 -6.77 -27.56 0.59
N PRO A 580 -5.71 -26.91 0.06
CA PRO A 580 -4.64 -27.62 -0.62
C PRO A 580 -3.98 -28.63 0.31
N GLY A 581 -3.87 -29.89 -0.12
CA GLY A 581 -3.34 -30.98 0.71
C GLY A 581 -1.88 -30.77 1.13
N ASP A 582 -1.12 -29.98 0.37
CA ASP A 582 0.25 -29.57 0.67
C ASP A 582 0.35 -28.50 1.78
N LYS A 583 -0.76 -27.88 2.18
CA LYS A 583 -0.84 -26.96 3.33
C LYS A 583 -1.19 -27.68 4.63
N ILE A 584 -1.60 -28.95 4.58
CA ILE A 584 -2.09 -29.69 5.75
C ILE A 584 -1.06 -30.72 6.20
N LYS A 585 -0.65 -30.62 7.47
CA LYS A 585 0.29 -31.54 8.10
C LYS A 585 -0.41 -32.82 8.58
N GLY A 586 -1.65 -32.71 9.06
CA GLY A 586 -2.45 -33.86 9.51
C GLY A 586 -3.34 -33.55 10.70
N TYR A 587 -3.83 -34.60 11.35
CA TYR A 587 -4.67 -34.52 12.55
C TYR A 587 -3.88 -34.82 13.82
N SER A 588 -4.30 -34.27 14.96
CA SER A 588 -3.86 -34.72 16.28
C SER A 588 -5.05 -35.14 17.13
N VAL A 589 -4.87 -36.14 17.99
CA VAL A 589 -5.93 -36.70 18.84
C VAL A 589 -5.53 -36.59 20.30
N TYR A 590 -6.42 -36.03 21.10
CA TYR A 590 -6.23 -35.77 22.52
C TYR A 590 -7.36 -36.38 23.36
N ILE A 591 -7.07 -36.68 24.63
CA ILE A 591 -8.08 -36.93 25.67
C ILE A 591 -7.80 -36.00 26.85
N GLY A 592 -8.77 -35.15 27.20
CA GLY A 592 -8.67 -34.27 28.37
C GLY A 592 -7.39 -33.41 28.42
N GLY A 593 -6.89 -32.98 27.26
CA GLY A 593 -5.65 -32.20 27.11
C GLY A 593 -4.40 -33.01 26.76
N THR A 594 -4.37 -34.31 27.05
CA THR A 594 -3.19 -35.15 26.75
C THR A 594 -3.22 -35.67 25.31
N ALA A 595 -2.13 -35.43 24.57
CA ALA A 595 -1.99 -35.90 23.19
C ALA A 595 -1.77 -37.42 23.15
N LEU A 596 -2.69 -38.16 22.52
CA LEU A 596 -2.51 -39.58 22.21
C LEU A 596 -1.67 -39.78 20.94
N LYS A 597 -1.85 -38.88 19.97
CA LYS A 597 -1.09 -38.87 18.72
C LYS A 597 -1.07 -37.46 18.14
N ARG A 598 0.08 -37.05 17.61
CA ARG A 598 0.24 -35.80 16.85
C ARG A 598 0.62 -36.10 15.40
N ASN A 599 0.21 -35.21 14.49
CA ASN A 599 0.55 -35.25 13.07
C ASN A 599 0.22 -36.59 12.39
N LEU A 600 -0.96 -37.14 12.69
CA LEU A 600 -1.54 -38.27 11.98
C LEU A 600 -1.80 -37.84 10.52
N PRO A 601 -1.17 -38.48 9.51
CA PRO A 601 -1.37 -38.09 8.12
C PRO A 601 -2.84 -38.20 7.71
N VAL A 602 -3.26 -37.31 6.81
CA VAL A 602 -4.58 -37.35 6.19
C VAL A 602 -4.72 -38.60 5.31
N GLU A 603 -5.77 -39.38 5.52
CA GLU A 603 -6.09 -40.52 4.65
C GLU A 603 -6.79 -40.07 3.37
N THR A 604 -6.07 -40.08 2.24
CA THR A 604 -6.59 -39.62 0.94
C THR A 604 -7.68 -40.54 0.39
N GLY A 605 -8.76 -39.96 -0.14
CA GLY A 605 -9.83 -40.69 -0.84
C GLY A 605 -10.94 -41.25 0.05
N GLN A 606 -10.92 -40.96 1.35
CA GLN A 606 -11.98 -41.31 2.30
C GLN A 606 -12.73 -40.06 2.78
N SER A 607 -13.99 -40.23 3.16
CA SER A 607 -14.82 -39.14 3.72
C SER A 607 -14.68 -39.01 5.24
N ASP A 608 -14.14 -40.03 5.91
CA ASP A 608 -13.88 -40.08 7.34
C ASP A 608 -12.49 -40.68 7.62
N GLN A 609 -12.02 -40.57 8.85
CA GLN A 609 -10.77 -41.17 9.33
C GLN A 609 -10.95 -41.69 10.75
N THR A 610 -10.30 -42.81 11.07
CA THR A 610 -10.42 -43.47 12.37
C THR A 610 -9.05 -43.61 13.02
N PHE A 611 -8.96 -43.32 14.31
CA PHE A 611 -7.78 -43.56 15.14
C PHE A 611 -8.08 -44.59 16.22
N LEU A 612 -7.15 -45.52 16.44
CA LEU A 612 -7.26 -46.59 17.42
C LEU A 612 -6.28 -46.36 18.57
N HIS A 613 -6.78 -46.34 19.81
CA HIS A 613 -5.95 -46.26 21.00
C HIS A 613 -6.66 -46.87 22.21
N PRO A 614 -6.00 -47.75 22.99
CA PRO A 614 -6.64 -48.50 24.07
C PRO A 614 -7.16 -47.63 25.22
N SER A 615 -6.67 -46.40 25.36
CA SER A 615 -7.13 -45.46 26.40
C SER A 615 -8.41 -44.70 26.04
N ILE A 616 -8.97 -44.89 24.85
CA ILE A 616 -10.24 -44.28 24.46
C ILE A 616 -11.38 -45.14 25.01
N GLU A 617 -12.22 -44.55 25.85
CA GLU A 617 -13.47 -45.12 26.36
C GLU A 617 -14.68 -44.43 25.71
N VAL A 618 -15.86 -45.03 25.81
CA VAL A 618 -17.10 -44.51 25.17
C VAL A 618 -17.46 -43.09 25.62
N ASP A 619 -17.10 -42.73 26.84
CA ASP A 619 -17.34 -41.43 27.48
C ASP A 619 -16.09 -40.54 27.56
N SER A 620 -15.00 -40.91 26.84
CA SER A 620 -13.81 -40.08 26.78
C SER A 620 -14.09 -38.72 26.14
N ASP A 621 -13.58 -37.66 26.76
CA ASP A 621 -13.56 -36.31 26.19
C ASP A 621 -12.45 -36.22 25.14
N VAL A 622 -12.75 -36.76 23.95
CA VAL A 622 -11.82 -36.80 22.82
C VAL A 622 -11.87 -35.49 22.06
N LEU A 623 -10.71 -34.89 21.82
CA LEU A 623 -10.54 -33.75 20.92
C LEU A 623 -9.70 -34.18 19.72
N VAL A 624 -10.20 -33.91 18.52
CA VAL A 624 -9.42 -34.05 17.28
C VAL A 624 -9.17 -32.65 16.75
N THR A 625 -7.91 -32.35 16.44
CA THR A 625 -7.47 -31.08 15.87
C THR A 625 -6.93 -31.29 14.47
N LEU A 626 -6.93 -30.24 13.66
CA LEU A 626 -6.28 -30.18 12.35
C LEU A 626 -5.06 -29.27 12.45
N SER A 627 -3.92 -29.72 11.92
CA SER A 627 -2.69 -28.95 11.87
C SER A 627 -2.26 -28.65 10.43
N ASP A 628 -1.80 -27.41 10.20
CA ASP A 628 -1.22 -27.00 8.93
C ASP A 628 0.32 -27.17 8.92
N THR A 629 0.95 -26.90 7.78
CA THR A 629 2.41 -27.00 7.61
C THR A 629 3.18 -25.87 8.27
N LEU A 630 2.50 -24.83 8.76
CA LEU A 630 3.06 -23.73 9.54
C LEU A 630 2.91 -23.96 11.05
N ASP A 631 2.53 -25.19 11.44
CA ASP A 631 2.33 -25.62 12.82
C ASP A 631 1.18 -24.93 13.56
N HIS A 632 0.24 -24.29 12.86
CA HIS A 632 -1.03 -23.88 13.45
C HIS A 632 -1.90 -25.11 13.68
N GLU A 633 -2.61 -25.13 14.81
CA GLU A 633 -3.45 -26.25 15.22
C GLU A 633 -4.81 -25.73 15.69
N TRP A 634 -5.90 -26.30 15.17
CA TRP A 634 -7.26 -25.90 15.53
C TRP A 634 -8.24 -27.09 15.69
N PRO A 635 -9.11 -27.11 16.73
CA PRO A 635 -9.18 -26.18 17.86
C PRO A 635 -7.87 -26.12 18.65
N GLU A 636 -7.60 -25.00 19.33
CA GLU A 636 -6.41 -24.92 20.20
C GLU A 636 -6.53 -26.01 21.28
N PRO A 637 -5.57 -26.96 21.35
CA PRO A 637 -5.62 -27.98 22.38
C PRO A 637 -5.47 -27.31 23.75
N LEU A 638 -6.20 -27.82 24.76
CA LEU A 638 -5.98 -27.41 26.14
C LEU A 638 -4.49 -27.57 26.46
N LYS A 639 -3.80 -26.46 26.77
CA LYS A 639 -2.39 -26.51 27.15
C LYS A 639 -2.28 -27.38 28.40
N GLU A 640 -1.43 -28.41 28.33
CA GLU A 640 -0.92 -29.04 29.54
C GLU A 640 -0.12 -27.95 30.28
N ASP A 641 -0.74 -27.32 31.28
CA ASP A 641 -0.05 -26.38 32.16
C ASP A 641 0.93 -27.20 33.02
N VAL A 642 2.10 -27.49 32.44
CA VAL A 642 3.22 -28.05 33.17
C VAL A 642 3.99 -26.89 33.79
N GLU A 643 3.61 -26.50 35.01
CA GLU A 643 4.37 -25.54 35.80
C GLU A 643 5.56 -26.27 36.45
N ILE A 644 6.77 -25.88 36.08
CA ILE A 644 8.00 -26.45 36.64
C ILE A 644 8.58 -25.47 37.66
N LYS A 645 8.56 -25.85 38.93
CA LYS A 645 9.20 -25.10 40.03
C LYS A 645 10.53 -25.75 40.41
N LEU A 646 11.61 -24.98 40.37
CA LEU A 646 12.92 -25.45 40.81
C LEU A 646 13.19 -24.94 42.23
N LYS A 647 13.36 -25.87 43.19
CA LYS A 647 13.77 -25.54 44.56
C LYS A 647 15.23 -25.91 44.75
N GLN A 648 16.09 -24.90 44.84
CA GLN A 648 17.50 -25.09 45.13
C GLN A 648 17.67 -25.56 46.58
N ILE A 649 18.26 -26.75 46.79
CA ILE A 649 18.61 -27.26 48.11
C ILE A 649 20.12 -27.50 48.13
N ALA A 650 20.90 -26.49 48.51
CA ALA A 650 22.35 -26.63 48.62
C ALA A 650 22.72 -27.51 49.84
N PHE A 651 23.45 -28.60 49.62
CA PHE A 651 24.12 -29.35 50.70
C PHE A 651 25.55 -28.85 50.85
N ASN A 652 25.86 -28.26 52.02
CA ASN A 652 27.23 -27.96 52.40
C ASN A 652 27.90 -29.22 52.98
N ASN A 653 29.14 -29.44 52.55
CA ASN A 653 30.11 -30.47 52.93
C ASN A 653 29.87 -31.26 54.22
N PHE A 654 30.09 -32.58 54.12
CA PHE A 654 30.21 -33.50 55.24
C PHE A 654 31.50 -33.39 56.07
N SER A 655 32.34 -32.38 55.82
CA SER A 655 33.58 -32.18 56.57
C SER A 655 33.96 -30.70 56.64
N GLY A 656 33.44 -30.02 57.67
CA GLY A 656 34.20 -29.16 58.59
C GLY A 656 35.09 -28.00 58.12
N ASN A 657 35.29 -27.69 56.84
CA ASN A 657 36.08 -26.52 56.42
C ASN A 657 35.40 -25.69 55.33
N SER A 658 35.49 -24.37 55.50
CA SER A 658 34.79 -23.32 54.77
C SER A 658 35.45 -22.96 53.43
N ASN A 659 34.69 -23.19 52.34
CA ASN A 659 34.73 -22.61 50.97
C ASN A 659 36.00 -22.82 50.09
N PRO A 660 35.89 -22.88 48.75
CA PRO A 660 34.99 -22.07 47.92
C PRO A 660 34.24 -22.81 46.76
N ASP A 661 33.35 -22.05 46.11
CA ASP A 661 32.83 -22.29 44.74
C ASP A 661 31.70 -23.33 44.57
N LEU A 662 30.50 -22.93 45.00
CA LEU A 662 29.26 -23.59 44.58
C LEU A 662 29.05 -23.37 43.08
N PRO A 663 28.72 -24.41 42.29
CA PRO A 663 28.31 -24.21 40.90
C PRO A 663 27.10 -23.28 40.85
N LYS A 664 27.22 -22.19 40.10
CA LYS A 664 26.09 -21.34 39.75
C LYS A 664 25.30 -22.08 38.69
N ILE A 665 24.05 -22.43 39.00
CA ILE A 665 23.15 -23.10 38.07
C ILE A 665 22.31 -22.03 37.39
N VAL A 666 22.47 -21.87 36.08
CA VAL A 666 21.64 -20.98 35.26
C VAL A 666 20.59 -21.83 34.56
N THR A 667 19.32 -21.62 34.91
CA THR A 667 18.20 -22.41 34.37
C THR A 667 17.56 -21.68 33.20
N ARG A 668 17.27 -22.39 32.11
CA ARG A 668 16.46 -21.92 30.99
C ARG A 668 15.29 -22.89 30.81
N ASN A 669 14.07 -22.40 30.98
CA ASN A 669 12.86 -23.20 30.84
C ASN A 669 12.27 -23.00 29.43
N ALA A 670 12.14 -24.08 28.67
CA ALA A 670 11.40 -24.12 27.42
C ALA A 670 10.43 -25.30 27.55
N GLY A 671 9.12 -25.02 27.49
CA GLY A 671 8.03 -25.93 27.85
C GLY A 671 8.27 -27.40 27.51
N GLY A 672 8.06 -28.29 28.49
CA GLY A 672 8.32 -29.74 28.38
C GLY A 672 9.76 -30.18 28.63
N SER A 673 10.70 -29.25 28.80
CA SER A 673 12.10 -29.55 29.12
C SER A 673 12.72 -28.56 30.10
N ILE A 674 13.60 -29.03 30.97
CA ILE A 674 14.41 -28.19 31.85
C ILE A 674 15.84 -28.28 31.36
N THR A 675 16.37 -27.19 30.84
CA THR A 675 17.80 -27.10 30.55
C THR A 675 18.45 -26.22 31.59
N PHE A 676 19.52 -26.70 32.20
CA PHE A 676 20.34 -25.87 33.07
C PHE A 676 21.82 -26.02 32.74
N GLU A 677 22.53 -24.92 32.86
CA GLU A 677 23.98 -24.86 32.71
C GLU A 677 24.60 -24.81 34.10
N THR A 678 25.57 -25.69 34.35
CA THR A 678 26.33 -25.71 35.60
C THR A 678 27.64 -24.96 35.42
N GLU A 679 27.72 -23.73 35.91
CA GLU A 679 28.94 -22.95 35.91
C GLU A 679 29.67 -23.13 37.25
N VAL A 680 30.67 -24.01 37.30
CA VAL A 680 31.57 -24.12 38.47
C VAL A 680 32.52 -22.92 38.42
N THR A 681 32.23 -21.87 39.18
CA THR A 681 33.06 -20.66 39.22
C THR A 681 34.21 -20.84 40.20
N GLY A 682 35.33 -21.41 39.75
CA GLY A 682 36.57 -21.48 40.53
C GLY A 682 37.35 -22.77 40.34
N THR A 683 38.63 -22.62 39.99
CA THR A 683 39.60 -23.69 39.65
C THR A 683 39.11 -24.81 38.72
N ALA A 684 39.28 -24.57 37.41
CA ALA A 684 39.46 -25.54 36.31
C ALA A 684 38.52 -26.76 36.24
N ASN A 685 37.57 -26.72 35.30
CA ASN A 685 37.02 -27.86 34.55
C ASN A 685 36.72 -29.14 35.37
N GLN A 686 35.94 -29.03 36.43
CA GLN A 686 35.36 -30.23 37.04
C GLN A 686 34.12 -30.66 36.25
N ASN A 687 34.26 -31.75 35.49
CA ASN A 687 33.10 -32.43 34.91
C ASN A 687 32.26 -33.02 36.05
N VAL A 688 31.02 -32.55 36.19
CA VAL A 688 30.04 -33.09 37.14
C VAL A 688 29.18 -34.09 36.40
N LYS A 689 29.02 -35.32 36.90
CA LYS A 689 28.07 -36.28 36.31
C LYS A 689 26.73 -36.17 37.02
N TRP A 690 25.68 -35.87 36.25
CA TRP A 690 24.32 -35.74 36.77
C TRP A 690 23.53 -37.03 36.57
N GLN A 691 22.77 -37.41 37.60
CA GLN A 691 21.89 -38.57 37.59
C GLN A 691 20.60 -38.28 38.38
N LEU A 692 19.49 -38.93 38.01
CA LEU A 692 18.25 -38.88 38.78
C LEU A 692 18.31 -39.89 39.92
N ALA A 693 17.81 -39.53 41.09
CA ALA A 693 17.77 -40.42 42.25
C ALA A 693 16.42 -40.33 42.98
N ALA A 694 16.03 -41.43 43.62
CA ALA A 694 14.97 -41.44 44.63
C ALA A 694 15.61 -41.51 46.03
N THR A 695 15.04 -40.80 47.02
CA THR A 695 15.46 -40.95 48.42
C THR A 695 14.52 -41.89 49.15
N GLY A 696 15.06 -42.91 49.82
CA GLY A 696 14.29 -43.81 50.70
C GLY A 696 13.56 -43.07 51.82
N SER A 697 12.62 -43.76 52.49
CA SER A 697 11.67 -43.19 53.45
C SER A 697 12.34 -42.51 54.66
N GLY A 698 12.46 -41.18 54.60
CA GLY A 698 12.87 -40.33 55.71
C GLY A 698 12.55 -38.86 55.42
N GLY A 699 11.94 -38.15 56.38
CA GLY A 699 11.53 -36.75 56.22
C GLY A 699 12.71 -35.79 55.99
N ILE A 700 12.40 -34.56 55.58
CA ILE A 700 13.31 -33.49 55.11
C ILE A 700 14.54 -33.26 56.01
N SER A 701 14.43 -33.54 57.32
CA SER A 701 15.50 -33.43 58.31
C SER A 701 16.54 -34.57 58.31
N SER A 702 16.30 -35.65 57.56
CA SER A 702 17.18 -36.83 57.46
C SER A 702 18.03 -36.87 56.18
N LEU A 703 17.75 -35.97 55.23
CA LEU A 703 18.35 -35.92 53.90
C LEU A 703 19.85 -35.69 53.90
N SER A 704 20.40 -35.05 54.96
CA SER A 704 21.84 -34.88 55.04
C SER A 704 22.57 -36.22 55.07
N ARG A 705 21.97 -37.33 55.52
CA ARG A 705 22.63 -38.65 55.68
C ARG A 705 22.23 -39.71 54.66
N ALA A 706 21.44 -39.37 53.65
CA ALA A 706 20.93 -40.35 52.69
C ALA A 706 21.94 -40.66 51.57
N THR A 707 22.20 -41.94 51.30
CA THR A 707 22.88 -42.38 50.08
C THR A 707 21.86 -42.38 48.94
N PRO A 708 22.10 -41.69 47.81
CA PRO A 708 21.20 -41.72 46.66
C PRO A 708 21.03 -43.16 46.18
N VAL A 709 19.78 -43.61 46.05
CA VAL A 709 19.48 -44.87 45.37
C VAL A 709 19.08 -44.50 43.95
N MET A 710 19.85 -45.00 42.99
CA MET A 710 19.55 -44.84 41.57
C MET A 710 18.36 -45.75 41.26
N ASP A 711 17.20 -45.13 41.06
CA ASP A 711 15.97 -45.85 40.79
C ASP A 711 15.78 -45.99 39.27
N ALA A 712 15.62 -47.22 38.80
CA ALA A 712 15.40 -47.50 37.39
C ALA A 712 14.02 -47.00 36.92
N ASP A 713 13.05 -46.90 37.82
CA ASP A 713 11.68 -46.47 37.50
C ASP A 713 11.57 -44.97 37.20
N LEU A 714 12.54 -44.15 37.62
CA LEU A 714 12.57 -42.71 37.29
C LEU A 714 12.76 -42.42 35.80
N SER A 715 13.29 -43.38 35.04
CA SER A 715 13.41 -43.28 33.58
C SER A 715 12.05 -43.20 32.87
N GLN A 716 10.97 -43.62 33.54
CA GLN A 716 9.60 -43.50 33.04
C GLN A 716 9.05 -42.07 33.15
N VAL A 717 9.65 -41.21 33.98
CA VAL A 717 9.15 -39.86 34.30
C VAL A 717 10.00 -38.79 33.63
N ALA A 718 11.32 -38.97 33.56
CA ALA A 718 12.22 -38.05 32.88
C ALA A 718 13.50 -38.74 32.40
N THR A 719 14.11 -38.18 31.35
CA THR A 719 15.44 -38.58 30.86
C THR A 719 16.43 -37.45 31.06
N VAL A 720 17.67 -37.79 31.46
CA VAL A 720 18.78 -36.82 31.57
C VAL A 720 19.73 -37.02 30.42
N SER A 721 19.98 -35.95 29.67
CA SER A 721 21.09 -35.86 28.73
C SER A 721 22.07 -34.79 29.21
N GLN A 722 23.37 -35.02 28.95
CA GLN A 722 24.42 -34.09 29.37
C GLN A 722 25.41 -33.90 28.22
N ASN A 723 25.67 -32.64 27.87
CA ASN A 723 26.69 -32.25 26.90
C ASN A 723 27.60 -31.19 27.52
N GLY A 724 28.79 -31.61 27.98
CA GLY A 724 29.68 -30.75 28.77
C GLY A 724 29.01 -30.31 30.08
N ASN A 725 28.92 -29.00 30.28
CA ASN A 725 28.31 -28.37 31.47
C ASN A 725 26.81 -28.09 31.31
N GLN A 726 26.23 -28.39 30.15
CA GLN A 726 24.79 -28.29 29.92
C GLN A 726 24.13 -29.62 30.23
N VAL A 727 23.12 -29.58 31.08
CA VAL A 727 22.30 -30.73 31.44
C VAL A 727 20.88 -30.43 31.02
N THR A 728 20.30 -31.34 30.26
CA THR A 728 18.91 -31.27 29.85
C THR A 728 18.16 -32.42 30.49
N ILE A 729 17.10 -32.08 31.22
CA ILE A 729 16.14 -33.02 31.79
C ILE A 729 14.87 -32.89 30.98
N GLN A 730 14.54 -33.93 30.24
CA GLN A 730 13.34 -33.98 29.42
C GLN A 730 12.28 -34.79 30.14
N ILE A 731 11.14 -34.15 30.45
CA ILE A 731 10.03 -34.77 31.17
C ILE A 731 9.22 -35.58 30.15
N GLN A 732 8.82 -36.80 30.52
CA GLN A 732 7.98 -37.62 29.66
C GLN A 732 6.54 -37.04 29.63
N PRO A 733 5.86 -37.00 28.47
CA PRO A 733 4.53 -36.37 28.33
C PRO A 733 3.39 -36.98 29.16
N SER A 734 3.60 -38.14 29.81
CA SER A 734 2.56 -38.90 30.52
C SER A 734 2.48 -38.61 32.02
N VAL A 735 3.21 -37.61 32.54
CA VAL A 735 3.28 -37.33 33.97
C VAL A 735 2.04 -36.56 34.44
N LYS A 736 1.31 -37.09 35.43
CA LYS A 736 0.15 -36.44 36.06
C LYS A 736 0.40 -36.14 37.55
N GLY A 737 -0.09 -35.01 38.04
CA GLY A 737 -0.01 -34.59 39.44
C GLY A 737 1.33 -33.92 39.83
N ILE A 738 1.51 -33.65 41.12
CA ILE A 738 2.75 -33.06 41.65
C ILE A 738 3.80 -34.15 41.82
N GLN A 739 4.90 -34.05 41.07
CA GLN A 739 6.05 -34.97 41.17
C GLN A 739 7.30 -34.25 41.70
N PHE A 740 8.08 -34.95 42.53
CA PHE A 740 9.36 -34.47 43.02
C PHE A 740 10.49 -35.32 42.45
N ILE A 741 11.30 -34.75 41.56
CA ILE A 741 12.46 -35.42 41.01
C ILE A 741 13.72 -34.83 41.64
N TRP A 742 14.57 -35.68 42.17
CA TRP A 742 15.87 -35.28 42.69
C TRP A 742 16.94 -35.54 41.63
N ALA A 743 17.72 -34.52 41.31
CA ALA A 743 18.91 -34.69 40.49
C ALA A 743 20.14 -34.46 41.35
N VAL A 744 21.08 -35.40 41.26
CA VAL A 744 22.31 -35.41 42.04
C VAL A 744 23.49 -35.30 41.09
N GLY A 745 24.29 -34.26 41.28
CA GLY A 745 25.54 -34.02 40.58
C GLY A 745 26.69 -34.48 41.47
N THR A 746 27.49 -35.43 40.99
CA THR A 746 28.72 -35.86 41.68
C THR A 746 29.92 -35.30 40.94
N SER A 747 30.82 -34.61 41.65
CA SER A 747 32.08 -34.18 41.05
C SER A 747 32.92 -35.41 40.69
N LEU A 748 33.43 -35.44 39.44
CA LEU A 748 34.35 -36.49 39.02
C LEU A 748 35.76 -36.32 39.62
N ALA A 749 36.12 -35.10 40.06
CA ALA A 749 37.41 -34.80 40.66
C ALA A 749 37.45 -35.15 42.16
N ASP A 750 36.32 -35.01 42.86
CA ASP A 750 36.15 -35.43 44.25
C ASP A 750 34.74 -36.03 44.46
N PRO A 751 34.60 -37.37 44.49
CA PRO A 751 33.31 -38.05 44.67
C PRO A 751 32.62 -37.76 46.01
N SER A 752 33.31 -37.14 46.97
CA SER A 752 32.75 -36.69 48.25
C SER A 752 31.96 -35.37 48.12
N VAL A 753 32.20 -34.61 47.05
CA VAL A 753 31.47 -33.39 46.71
C VAL A 753 30.23 -33.75 45.88
N ARG A 754 29.05 -33.56 46.47
CA ARG A 754 27.75 -33.82 45.84
C ARG A 754 26.88 -32.56 45.88
N SER A 755 26.31 -32.23 44.75
CA SER A 755 25.26 -31.22 44.62
C SER A 755 23.92 -31.91 44.40
N MET A 756 22.83 -31.39 44.96
CA MET A 756 21.49 -31.93 44.75
C MET A 756 20.49 -30.80 44.55
N PHE A 757 19.49 -31.02 43.70
CA PHE A 757 18.34 -30.12 43.57
C PHE A 757 17.04 -30.91 43.48
N VAL A 758 15.95 -30.23 43.86
CA VAL A 758 14.58 -30.74 43.72
C VAL A 758 13.92 -30.03 42.56
N ILE A 759 13.45 -30.84 41.62
CA ILE A 759 12.54 -30.42 40.57
C ILE A 759 11.13 -30.77 41.06
N GLU A 760 10.31 -29.75 41.23
CA GLU A 760 8.90 -29.90 41.54
C GLU A 760 8.11 -29.67 40.26
N ILE A 761 7.51 -30.73 39.72
CA ILE A 761 6.73 -30.70 38.48
C ILE A 761 5.25 -30.66 38.87
N TRP A 762 4.56 -29.62 38.44
CA TRP A 762 3.11 -29.51 38.53
C TRP A 762 2.55 -29.79 37.15
N ALA A 763 2.10 -31.01 36.90
CA ALA A 763 1.35 -31.35 35.70
C ALA A 763 -0.13 -31.44 36.07
N LEU A 764 -0.94 -30.50 35.59
CA LEU A 764 -2.39 -30.45 35.79
C LEU A 764 -3.12 -31.48 34.93
#